data_AF-A0A939B3C1-F1
#
_entry.id   AF-A0A939B3C1-F1
#
_cell.length_a   1.000
_cell.length_b   1.000
_cell.length_c   1.000
_cell.angle_alpha   90.00
_cell.angle_beta   90.00
_cell.angle_gamma   90.00
#
_symmetry.space_group_name_H-M   'P 1'
#
loop_
_entity.id
_entity.type
_entity.pdbx_description
1 polymer ?
#
loop_
_entity_poly.entity_id
_entity_poly.type
_entity_poly.pdbx_seq_one_letter_code
_entity_poly.pdbx_strand_id
1 'polypeptide(L)'
;MNSPASPAAPSAAPVRVGLIGCGQMGLQHLRAIRTLKSATIVGVADPAADPAALAGLLPAGARVVATTEELLTAVRPDVVHIVTPPATHAALALEAVRAGCHVYVEKPFTPTRAEAEAIMAAAAAHGRLVCAGHQVLFEPPALAVIDELNAIGRLVHVESYFSFRTARRTITPVEQAKDILPHAVYPLIAQLRAGTGSDAPIAIRGCSARASGDLYAVLQLGSATGLVLVTLNGRPVEQYQQIVSTNGSFRADYVTGNVVRLTGPGAGLGVLFTPYRRAWQTFSGATRGFARLVFGRKTSYPGLVAILERFYSAIVRGSAGPLTPQSILDTVDLCEQLGAALDQAERDAEAEARHQLAEAAKRLPARSTDHPLVLLTGGTGLLGTTVAGELRHAGFGVRVLARRVPRFSARAAGVEYVVADLAQPLDPAVLNGVGFIVHCAAATAGGETEHRRNSLDATRHVFEAAAAAGIRRGIHVSSLAVLKPGHEVRGILDEDTPLDAGHLRRGPYVWGKAESELLVRQLAAERNLDIRIIRPGPLVDYSAFQPPGRLGREVGPLFVAIGGRRAPLSVCDVSTAARVIRSYAEDFAAAPPLLNLVEAPPPTRRELAMRLHTLRPDLSFLWFPAWLLWLLSGPLKLLQRLALGSKAPVDVYAAFASERYRTDLAAQVIARAGPSSSAERADATQTGSTAARRLG
;
A
#
# COMPACT_ATOMS: atom_id res chain seq x y z
N MET A 1 45.21 -18.38 48.57
CA MET A 1 44.31 -19.38 47.95
C MET A 1 43.54 -18.67 46.86
N ASN A 2 43.95 -18.84 45.60
CA ASN A 2 43.26 -18.28 44.44
C ASN A 2 42.10 -19.21 44.08
N SER A 3 40.86 -18.72 44.15
CA SER A 3 39.71 -19.42 43.57
C SER A 3 39.93 -19.61 42.07
N PRO A 4 39.72 -20.82 41.51
CA PRO A 4 39.85 -21.03 40.09
C PRO A 4 38.71 -20.31 39.37
N ALA A 5 39.06 -19.50 38.39
CA ALA A 5 38.12 -18.90 37.45
C ALA A 5 37.33 -20.01 36.74
N SER A 6 36.01 -19.85 36.71
CA SER A 6 35.10 -20.71 35.95
C SER A 6 35.51 -20.71 34.46
N PRO A 7 35.59 -21.87 33.79
CA PRO A 7 36.04 -21.91 32.40
C PRO A 7 35.03 -21.20 31.50
N ALA A 8 35.51 -20.18 30.76
CA ALA A 8 34.74 -19.55 29.70
C ALA A 8 34.33 -20.60 28.66
N ALA A 9 33.03 -20.69 28.36
CA ALA A 9 32.51 -21.57 27.32
C ALA A 9 33.18 -21.24 25.97
N PRO A 10 33.54 -22.24 25.15
CA PRO A 10 34.18 -22.00 23.86
C PRO A 10 33.27 -21.15 22.97
N SER A 11 33.83 -20.11 22.33
CA SER A 11 33.09 -19.28 21.37
C SER A 11 32.75 -20.10 20.13
N ALA A 12 31.53 -20.66 20.10
CA ALA A 12 31.02 -21.39 18.94
C ALA A 12 31.05 -20.50 17.68
N ALA A 13 31.34 -21.11 16.53
CA ALA A 13 31.36 -20.41 15.25
C ALA A 13 30.02 -19.69 14.97
N PRO A 14 30.01 -18.51 14.32
CA PRO A 14 28.77 -17.82 13.99
C PRO A 14 27.86 -18.66 13.11
N VAL A 15 26.55 -18.64 13.39
CA VAL A 15 25.52 -19.34 12.60
C VAL A 15 25.51 -18.81 11.17
N ARG A 16 25.61 -19.70 10.19
CA ARG A 16 25.62 -19.35 8.76
C ARG A 16 24.18 -19.22 8.24
N VAL A 17 23.77 -18.00 7.92
CA VAL A 17 22.39 -17.66 7.54
C VAL A 17 22.25 -17.52 6.03
N GLY A 18 21.32 -18.27 5.45
CA GLY A 18 20.81 -18.08 4.09
C GLY A 18 19.46 -17.34 4.12
N LEU A 19 19.19 -16.52 3.11
CA LEU A 19 17.88 -15.87 2.92
C LEU A 19 17.25 -16.32 1.60
N ILE A 20 15.96 -16.63 1.59
CA ILE A 20 15.14 -16.81 0.39
C ILE A 20 14.15 -15.65 0.33
N GLY A 21 14.26 -14.83 -0.71
CA GLY A 21 13.52 -13.58 -0.90
C GLY A 21 14.26 -12.36 -0.33
N CYS A 22 14.59 -11.39 -1.18
CA CYS A 22 15.26 -10.14 -0.82
C CYS A 22 14.40 -8.88 -1.06
N GLY A 23 13.08 -9.03 -0.99
CA GLY A 23 12.14 -7.91 -0.99
C GLY A 23 12.29 -7.00 0.23
N GLN A 24 11.36 -6.05 0.42
CA GLN A 24 11.45 -5.04 1.48
C GLN A 24 11.68 -5.62 2.89
N MET A 25 10.97 -6.70 3.24
CA MET A 25 11.20 -7.41 4.51
C MET A 25 12.54 -8.14 4.54
N GLY A 26 12.93 -8.82 3.45
CA GLY A 26 14.24 -9.47 3.35
C GLY A 26 15.39 -8.51 3.65
N LEU A 27 15.33 -7.26 3.13
CA LEU A 27 16.29 -6.21 3.47
C LEU A 27 16.31 -5.86 4.97
N GLN A 28 15.17 -5.91 5.67
CA GLN A 28 15.13 -5.71 7.12
C GLN A 28 15.75 -6.89 7.88
N HIS A 29 15.54 -8.15 7.45
CA HIS A 29 16.24 -9.29 8.03
C HIS A 29 17.75 -9.18 7.83
N LEU A 30 18.22 -8.85 6.62
CA LEU A 30 19.66 -8.67 6.38
C LEU A 30 20.24 -7.59 7.32
N ARG A 31 19.54 -6.46 7.50
CA ARG A 31 19.97 -5.42 8.45
C ARG A 31 19.99 -5.91 9.90
N ALA A 32 18.96 -6.64 10.33
CA ALA A 32 18.87 -7.18 11.70
C ALA A 32 19.99 -8.20 11.96
N ILE A 33 20.19 -9.16 11.05
CA ILE A 33 21.21 -10.21 11.17
C ILE A 33 22.61 -9.62 11.29
N ARG A 34 22.94 -8.56 10.52
CA ARG A 34 24.24 -7.88 10.61
C ARG A 34 24.56 -7.28 11.98
N THR A 35 23.55 -7.00 12.79
CA THR A 35 23.77 -6.49 14.16
C THR A 35 24.16 -7.60 15.14
N LEU A 36 23.94 -8.87 14.76
CA LEU A 36 24.18 -10.04 15.60
C LEU A 36 25.57 -10.63 15.30
N LYS A 37 26.47 -10.56 16.29
CA LYS A 37 27.80 -11.19 16.18
C LYS A 37 27.75 -12.72 16.14
N SER A 38 26.63 -13.31 16.59
CA SER A 38 26.39 -14.75 16.61
C SER A 38 25.99 -15.32 15.26
N ALA A 39 25.88 -14.50 14.20
CA ALA A 39 25.46 -14.94 12.88
C ALA A 39 26.25 -14.25 11.75
N THR A 40 26.37 -14.93 10.62
CA THR A 40 26.94 -14.38 9.38
C THR A 40 26.07 -14.75 8.19
N ILE A 41 25.83 -13.80 7.29
CA ILE A 41 25.03 -14.05 6.08
C ILE A 41 25.93 -14.71 5.05
N VAL A 42 25.57 -15.90 4.57
CA VAL A 42 26.36 -16.68 3.59
C VAL A 42 25.76 -16.69 2.20
N GLY A 43 24.46 -16.42 2.07
CA GLY A 43 23.86 -16.24 0.75
C GLY A 43 22.42 -15.78 0.75
N VAL A 44 21.98 -15.33 -0.41
CA VAL A 44 20.62 -14.85 -0.70
C VAL A 44 20.15 -15.49 -2.01
N ALA A 45 18.98 -16.11 -1.99
CA ALA A 45 18.27 -16.59 -3.18
C ALA A 45 17.09 -15.68 -3.48
N ASP A 46 17.10 -15.02 -4.65
CA ASP A 46 15.94 -14.31 -5.19
C ASP A 46 16.10 -14.18 -6.71
N PRO A 47 15.11 -14.60 -7.53
CA PRO A 47 15.20 -14.52 -8.99
C PRO A 47 15.27 -13.09 -9.52
N ALA A 48 14.86 -12.10 -8.71
CA ALA A 48 14.90 -10.68 -9.02
C ALA A 48 15.96 -9.92 -8.19
N ALA A 49 16.91 -10.61 -7.55
CA ALA A 49 17.98 -9.95 -6.81
C ALA A 49 18.82 -9.05 -7.72
N ASP A 50 19.10 -7.84 -7.25
CA ASP A 50 20.16 -6.99 -7.77
C ASP A 50 21.39 -7.08 -6.84
N PRO A 51 22.48 -7.76 -7.24
CA PRO A 51 23.69 -7.87 -6.43
C PRO A 51 24.28 -6.51 -6.04
N ALA A 52 24.16 -5.48 -6.89
CA ALA A 52 24.67 -4.14 -6.58
C ALA A 52 23.87 -3.48 -5.44
N ALA A 53 22.55 -3.69 -5.41
CA ALA A 53 21.69 -3.22 -4.33
C ALA A 53 21.96 -3.93 -2.99
N LEU A 54 22.42 -5.19 -3.04
CA LEU A 54 22.73 -6.00 -1.86
C LEU A 54 24.18 -5.87 -1.37
N ALA A 55 25.10 -5.37 -2.19
CA ALA A 55 26.54 -5.31 -1.88
C ALA A 55 26.85 -4.58 -0.56
N GLY A 56 26.07 -3.57 -0.20
CA GLY A 56 26.24 -2.84 1.07
C GLY A 56 25.70 -3.58 2.31
N LEU A 57 24.93 -4.65 2.12
CA LEU A 57 24.29 -5.45 3.17
C LEU A 57 24.96 -6.82 3.38
N LEU A 58 25.66 -7.33 2.38
CA LEU A 58 26.26 -8.66 2.44
C LEU A 58 27.75 -8.58 2.84
N PRO A 59 28.24 -9.51 3.68
CA PRO A 59 29.66 -9.62 3.95
C PRO A 59 30.42 -10.12 2.71
N ALA A 60 31.74 -9.91 2.69
CA ALA A 60 32.60 -10.45 1.63
C ALA A 60 32.47 -11.99 1.58
N GLY A 61 32.26 -12.53 0.38
CA GLY A 61 32.09 -13.97 0.15
C GLY A 61 30.66 -14.51 0.24
N ALA A 62 29.69 -13.70 0.64
CA ALA A 62 28.28 -14.10 0.55
C ALA A 62 27.83 -14.19 -0.91
N ARG A 63 27.08 -15.24 -1.25
CA ARG A 63 26.63 -15.49 -2.63
C ARG A 63 25.20 -14.98 -2.86
N VAL A 64 24.97 -14.30 -3.97
CA VAL A 64 23.63 -13.99 -4.47
C VAL A 64 23.33 -14.96 -5.60
N VAL A 65 22.27 -15.74 -5.46
CA VAL A 65 21.88 -16.81 -6.38
C VAL A 65 20.42 -16.62 -6.80
N ALA A 66 20.03 -17.21 -7.93
CA ALA A 66 18.67 -17.05 -8.45
C ALA A 66 17.67 -18.03 -7.84
N THR A 67 18.13 -19.21 -7.38
CA THR A 67 17.24 -20.33 -6.99
C THR A 67 17.49 -20.81 -5.56
N THR A 68 16.44 -21.35 -4.94
CA THR A 68 16.51 -22.01 -3.63
C THR A 68 17.47 -23.19 -3.66
N GLU A 69 17.42 -24.01 -4.71
CA GLU A 69 18.27 -25.18 -4.88
C GLU A 69 19.77 -24.82 -4.83
N GLU A 70 20.19 -23.76 -5.52
CA GLU A 70 21.60 -23.32 -5.51
C GLU A 70 22.02 -22.84 -4.11
N LEU A 71 21.13 -22.15 -3.38
CA LEU A 71 21.39 -21.75 -2.00
C LEU A 71 21.57 -22.96 -1.09
N LEU A 72 20.69 -23.96 -1.18
CA LEU A 72 20.72 -25.12 -0.30
C LEU A 72 21.89 -26.05 -0.61
N THR A 73 22.20 -26.28 -1.89
CA THR A 73 23.22 -27.27 -2.31
C THR A 73 24.63 -26.68 -2.38
N ALA A 74 24.79 -25.46 -2.92
CA ALA A 74 26.10 -24.87 -3.15
C ALA A 74 26.56 -24.00 -1.97
N VAL A 75 25.64 -23.24 -1.34
CA VAL A 75 25.97 -22.38 -0.19
C VAL A 75 25.89 -23.15 1.13
N ARG A 76 24.92 -24.06 1.28
CA ARG A 76 24.73 -24.91 2.47
C ARG A 76 24.70 -24.13 3.79
N PRO A 77 23.69 -23.26 4.01
CA PRO A 77 23.54 -22.51 5.26
C PRO A 77 23.11 -23.43 6.43
N ASP A 78 23.39 -23.01 7.66
CA ASP A 78 22.91 -23.69 8.87
C ASP A 78 21.42 -23.40 9.10
N VAL A 79 21.01 -22.16 8.80
CA VAL A 79 19.63 -21.68 8.94
C VAL A 79 19.19 -20.92 7.70
N VAL A 80 17.95 -21.13 7.28
CA VAL A 80 17.33 -20.44 6.14
C VAL A 80 16.18 -19.57 6.63
N HIS A 81 16.22 -18.30 6.26
CA HIS A 81 15.10 -17.37 6.44
C HIS A 81 14.27 -17.31 5.17
N ILE A 82 12.99 -17.62 5.28
CA ILE A 82 12.03 -17.58 4.18
C ILE A 82 11.22 -16.30 4.35
N VAL A 83 11.46 -15.34 3.44
CA VAL A 83 10.91 -13.98 3.48
C VAL A 83 10.22 -13.65 2.15
N THR A 84 9.56 -14.66 1.59
CA THR A 84 8.84 -14.62 0.31
C THR A 84 7.35 -14.31 0.50
N PRO A 85 6.52 -14.28 -0.54
CA PRO A 85 5.07 -14.27 -0.37
C PRO A 85 4.56 -15.52 0.40
N PRO A 86 3.48 -15.43 1.19
CA PRO A 86 3.08 -16.51 2.11
C PRO A 86 2.76 -17.84 1.44
N ALA A 87 2.22 -17.81 0.21
CA ALA A 87 1.85 -19.01 -0.54
C ALA A 87 3.05 -19.93 -0.85
N THR A 88 4.29 -19.44 -0.80
CA THR A 88 5.49 -20.24 -1.07
C THR A 88 6.18 -20.74 0.21
N HIS A 89 5.75 -20.29 1.39
CA HIS A 89 6.45 -20.57 2.66
C HIS A 89 6.57 -22.07 2.96
N ALA A 90 5.47 -22.82 2.85
CA ALA A 90 5.45 -24.23 3.22
C ALA A 90 6.39 -25.08 2.35
N ALA A 91 6.31 -24.90 1.03
CA ALA A 91 7.16 -25.63 0.08
C ALA A 91 8.65 -25.35 0.34
N LEU A 92 9.01 -24.07 0.48
CA LEU A 92 10.40 -23.65 0.73
C LEU A 92 10.92 -24.11 2.11
N ALA A 93 10.06 -24.07 3.14
CA ALA A 93 10.43 -24.53 4.48
C ALA A 93 10.70 -26.04 4.50
N LEU A 94 9.84 -26.82 3.84
CA LEU A 94 10.04 -28.26 3.71
C LEU A 94 11.32 -28.60 2.93
N GLU A 95 11.61 -27.87 1.85
CA GLU A 95 12.84 -28.04 1.08
C GLU A 95 14.09 -27.75 1.93
N ALA A 96 14.10 -26.62 2.65
CA ALA A 96 15.21 -26.24 3.51
C ALA A 96 15.41 -27.21 4.69
N VAL A 97 14.34 -27.67 5.33
CA VAL A 97 14.41 -28.66 6.40
C VAL A 97 14.99 -29.99 5.90
N ARG A 98 14.55 -30.47 4.73
CA ARG A 98 15.09 -31.69 4.09
C ARG A 98 16.56 -31.56 3.72
N ALA A 99 17.00 -30.35 3.37
CA ALA A 99 18.41 -30.03 3.15
C ALA A 99 19.24 -29.93 4.45
N GLY A 100 18.61 -30.15 5.62
CA GLY A 100 19.28 -30.14 6.92
C GLY A 100 19.39 -28.76 7.57
N CYS A 101 18.69 -27.75 7.07
CA CYS A 101 18.70 -26.40 7.63
C CYS A 101 17.67 -26.25 8.76
N HIS A 102 18.00 -25.42 9.75
CA HIS A 102 16.98 -24.79 10.59
C HIS A 102 16.19 -23.76 9.76
N VAL A 103 14.93 -23.48 10.11
CA VAL A 103 14.11 -22.55 9.32
C VAL A 103 13.51 -21.44 10.17
N TYR A 104 13.64 -20.21 9.67
CA TYR A 104 12.85 -19.06 10.09
C TYR A 104 11.88 -18.72 8.97
N VAL A 105 10.58 -18.65 9.26
CA VAL A 105 9.55 -18.36 8.26
C VAL A 105 8.82 -17.09 8.66
N GLU A 106 8.84 -16.09 7.79
CA GLU A 106 8.12 -14.84 8.04
C GLU A 106 6.61 -15.05 8.10
N LYS A 107 5.91 -14.09 8.71
CA LYS A 107 4.46 -14.17 8.87
C LYS A 107 3.71 -13.70 7.59
N PRO A 108 2.49 -14.21 7.33
CA PRO A 108 1.88 -15.39 7.93
C PRO A 108 2.72 -16.65 7.72
N PHE A 109 2.84 -17.50 8.75
CA PHE A 109 3.73 -18.66 8.74
C PHE A 109 3.37 -19.62 7.60
N THR A 110 2.11 -20.06 7.53
CA THR A 110 1.50 -20.77 6.40
C THR A 110 0.04 -20.35 6.25
N PRO A 111 -0.56 -20.51 5.06
CA PRO A 111 -2.00 -20.31 4.84
C PRO A 111 -2.90 -21.23 5.67
N THR A 112 -2.48 -22.49 5.87
CA THR A 112 -3.28 -23.50 6.57
C THR A 112 -2.52 -24.16 7.73
N ARG A 113 -3.27 -24.64 8.72
CA ARG A 113 -2.75 -25.41 9.85
C ARG A 113 -2.08 -26.71 9.37
N ALA A 114 -2.67 -27.39 8.39
CA ALA A 114 -2.13 -28.64 7.85
C ALA A 114 -0.71 -28.46 7.26
N GLU A 115 -0.47 -27.36 6.55
CA GLU A 115 0.88 -27.02 6.05
C GLU A 115 1.85 -26.72 7.19
N ALA A 116 1.39 -26.03 8.25
CA ALA A 116 2.24 -25.79 9.42
C ALA A 116 2.61 -27.09 10.12
N GLU A 117 1.66 -28.01 10.29
CA GLU A 117 1.89 -29.34 10.87
C GLU A 117 2.90 -30.14 10.03
N ALA A 118 2.81 -30.07 8.70
CA ALA A 118 3.78 -30.72 7.81
C ALA A 118 5.20 -30.19 8.02
N ILE A 119 5.38 -28.88 8.17
CA ILE A 119 6.69 -28.27 8.47
C ILE A 119 7.21 -28.73 9.83
N MET A 120 6.35 -28.71 10.86
CA MET A 120 6.74 -29.14 12.23
C MET A 120 7.13 -30.62 12.26
N ALA A 121 6.37 -31.49 11.59
CA ALA A 121 6.66 -32.91 11.50
C ALA A 121 7.98 -33.17 10.76
N ALA A 122 8.21 -32.49 9.63
CA ALA A 122 9.46 -32.60 8.89
C ALA A 122 10.66 -32.12 9.73
N ALA A 123 10.51 -31.00 10.43
CA ALA A 123 11.57 -30.44 11.26
C ALA A 123 11.90 -31.37 12.43
N ALA A 124 10.89 -31.93 13.10
CA ALA A 124 11.09 -32.95 14.14
C ALA A 124 11.84 -34.18 13.61
N ALA A 125 11.44 -34.69 12.43
CA ALA A 125 12.09 -35.84 11.81
C ALA A 125 13.58 -35.59 11.44
N HIS A 126 13.95 -34.35 11.13
CA HIS A 126 15.32 -33.97 10.76
C HIS A 126 16.13 -33.36 11.92
N GLY A 127 15.56 -33.30 13.13
CA GLY A 127 16.19 -32.65 14.29
C GLY A 127 16.46 -31.17 14.07
N ARG A 128 15.58 -30.47 13.34
CA ARG A 128 15.70 -29.04 13.01
C ARG A 128 14.72 -28.20 13.81
N LEU A 129 15.14 -26.97 14.07
CA LEU A 129 14.33 -25.97 14.78
C LEU A 129 13.58 -25.11 13.76
N VAL A 130 12.35 -24.74 14.13
CA VAL A 130 11.47 -23.87 13.36
C VAL A 130 11.18 -22.62 14.18
N CYS A 131 11.22 -21.45 13.54
CA CYS A 131 10.82 -20.19 14.13
C CYS A 131 9.89 -19.44 13.18
N ALA A 132 8.74 -18.99 13.68
CA ALA A 132 7.84 -18.12 12.94
C ALA A 132 8.17 -16.65 13.20
N GLY A 133 7.84 -15.77 12.25
CA GLY A 133 7.94 -14.31 12.35
C GLY A 133 6.97 -13.68 13.35
N HIS A 134 7.09 -14.06 14.63
CA HIS A 134 6.25 -13.56 15.74
C HIS A 134 7.02 -12.52 16.57
N GLN A 135 7.70 -11.58 15.90
CA GLN A 135 8.61 -10.62 16.54
C GLN A 135 7.95 -9.75 17.61
N VAL A 136 6.63 -9.50 17.53
CA VAL A 136 5.93 -8.67 18.53
C VAL A 136 5.93 -9.32 19.93
N LEU A 137 6.10 -10.65 20.04
CA LEU A 137 6.30 -11.32 21.33
C LEU A 137 7.61 -10.92 22.03
N PHE A 138 8.57 -10.41 21.25
CA PHE A 138 9.89 -10.02 21.72
C PHE A 138 10.07 -8.50 21.72
N GLU A 139 9.01 -7.75 21.41
CA GLU A 139 9.00 -6.31 21.61
C GLU A 139 8.97 -6.01 23.13
N PRO A 140 9.66 -4.94 23.60
CA PRO A 140 9.75 -4.62 25.02
C PRO A 140 8.39 -4.60 25.76
N PRO A 141 7.28 -4.09 25.17
CA PRO A 141 5.98 -4.15 25.82
C PRO A 141 5.46 -5.56 26.08
N ALA A 142 5.67 -6.51 25.16
CA ALA A 142 5.20 -7.88 25.35
C ALA A 142 5.96 -8.59 26.48
N LEU A 143 7.28 -8.45 26.49
CA LEU A 143 8.15 -9.05 27.52
C LEU A 143 7.80 -8.51 28.92
N ALA A 144 7.63 -7.19 29.04
CA ALA A 144 7.28 -6.55 30.31
C ALA A 144 5.92 -7.03 30.87
N VAL A 145 4.93 -7.28 30.00
CA VAL A 145 3.64 -7.83 30.44
C VAL A 145 3.80 -9.27 30.91
N ILE A 146 4.51 -10.12 30.16
CA ILE A 146 4.69 -11.54 30.51
C ILE A 146 5.37 -11.69 31.87
N ASP A 147 6.42 -10.91 32.14
CA ASP A 147 7.19 -10.99 33.38
C ASP A 147 6.37 -10.59 34.62
N GLU A 148 5.35 -9.75 34.45
CA GLU A 148 4.57 -9.16 35.53
C GLU A 148 3.11 -9.63 35.61
N LEU A 149 2.66 -10.47 34.67
CA LEU A 149 1.25 -10.85 34.53
C LEU A 149 0.69 -11.51 35.79
N ASN A 150 1.48 -12.41 36.39
CA ASN A 150 1.10 -13.13 37.61
C ASN A 150 0.99 -12.21 38.84
N ALA A 151 1.61 -11.02 38.81
CA ALA A 151 1.61 -10.09 39.93
C ALA A 151 0.29 -9.30 40.08
N ILE A 152 -0.61 -9.35 39.08
CA ILE A 152 -1.90 -8.62 39.09
C ILE A 152 -3.12 -9.54 39.22
N GLY A 153 -2.93 -10.76 39.75
CA GLY A 153 -3.99 -11.71 40.01
C GLY A 153 -4.39 -12.53 38.77
N ARG A 154 -5.55 -13.18 38.84
CA ARG A 154 -6.02 -14.10 37.79
C ARG A 154 -6.44 -13.31 36.55
N LEU A 155 -6.04 -13.77 35.37
CA LEU A 155 -6.45 -13.18 34.10
C LEU A 155 -7.98 -13.24 33.90
N VAL A 156 -8.55 -12.14 33.40
CA VAL A 156 -9.98 -11.99 33.10
C VAL A 156 -10.20 -11.75 31.60
N HIS A 157 -9.45 -10.82 31.00
CA HIS A 157 -9.65 -10.41 29.62
C HIS A 157 -8.35 -9.99 28.93
N VAL A 158 -8.22 -10.30 27.64
CA VAL A 158 -7.18 -9.76 26.76
C VAL A 158 -7.82 -9.20 25.49
N GLU A 159 -7.71 -7.91 25.27
CA GLU A 159 -8.02 -7.28 23.98
C GLU A 159 -6.73 -7.07 23.21
N SER A 160 -6.75 -7.40 21.92
CA SER A 160 -5.68 -7.11 20.98
C SER A 160 -6.23 -6.34 19.79
N TYR A 161 -5.81 -5.09 19.67
CA TYR A 161 -6.26 -4.14 18.67
C TYR A 161 -5.14 -3.87 17.66
N PHE A 162 -5.47 -3.90 16.38
CA PHE A 162 -4.56 -3.53 15.30
C PHE A 162 -5.30 -2.74 14.21
N SER A 163 -4.96 -1.46 14.06
CA SER A 163 -5.40 -0.65 12.93
C SER A 163 -4.23 -0.34 12.01
N PHE A 164 -4.45 -0.45 10.70
CA PHE A 164 -3.41 -0.20 9.70
C PHE A 164 -3.95 0.58 8.52
N ARG A 165 -3.08 1.34 7.85
CA ARG A 165 -3.43 2.02 6.61
C ARG A 165 -3.05 1.13 5.44
N THR A 166 -4.01 0.74 4.60
CA THR A 166 -3.76 0.05 3.32
C THR A 166 -2.67 0.76 2.53
N ALA A 167 -1.49 0.13 2.47
CA ALA A 167 -0.32 0.64 1.75
C ALA A 167 -0.18 0.05 0.35
N ARG A 168 -0.68 -1.19 0.14
CA ARG A 168 -0.58 -1.92 -1.12
C ARG A 168 -1.88 -1.80 -1.90
N ARG A 169 -1.86 -1.05 -3.01
CA ARG A 169 -3.04 -0.88 -3.90
C ARG A 169 -3.31 -2.11 -4.80
N THR A 170 -2.43 -3.12 -4.77
CA THR A 170 -2.45 -4.28 -5.69
C THR A 170 -3.18 -5.50 -5.14
N ILE A 171 -3.32 -5.58 -3.81
CA ILE A 171 -4.06 -6.63 -3.10
C ILE A 171 -5.33 -6.03 -2.51
N THR A 172 -6.25 -6.92 -2.15
CA THR A 172 -7.58 -6.58 -1.69
C THR A 172 -7.55 -6.29 -0.18
N PRO A 173 -8.55 -5.58 0.37
CA PRO A 173 -8.58 -5.32 1.80
C PRO A 173 -8.59 -6.61 2.63
N VAL A 174 -9.27 -7.67 2.18
CA VAL A 174 -9.27 -8.97 2.88
C VAL A 174 -7.91 -9.65 2.82
N GLU A 175 -7.25 -9.70 1.65
CA GLU A 175 -5.88 -10.22 1.55
C GLU A 175 -4.92 -9.44 2.46
N GLN A 176 -5.02 -8.11 2.46
CA GLN A 176 -4.21 -7.25 3.31
C GLN A 176 -4.51 -7.46 4.81
N ALA A 177 -5.77 -7.70 5.19
CA ALA A 177 -6.17 -8.00 6.55
C ALA A 177 -5.61 -9.34 7.01
N LYS A 178 -5.67 -10.38 6.17
CA LYS A 178 -5.07 -11.71 6.44
C LYS A 178 -3.55 -11.61 6.62
N ASP A 179 -2.87 -10.78 5.83
CA ASP A 179 -1.42 -10.53 5.96
C ASP A 179 -0.98 -9.90 7.30
N ILE A 180 -1.87 -9.12 7.93
CA ILE A 180 -1.59 -8.42 9.20
C ILE A 180 -2.22 -9.10 10.42
N LEU A 181 -3.23 -9.93 10.22
CA LEU A 181 -3.97 -10.63 11.26
C LEU A 181 -3.08 -11.32 12.30
N PRO A 182 -1.96 -12.00 11.93
CA PRO A 182 -1.06 -12.59 12.91
C PRO A 182 -0.58 -11.61 13.98
N HIS A 183 -0.35 -10.33 13.65
CA HIS A 183 0.13 -9.32 14.60
C HIS A 183 -0.86 -8.99 15.72
N ALA A 184 -2.15 -9.30 15.55
CA ALA A 184 -3.14 -9.23 16.61
C ALA A 184 -3.37 -10.59 17.29
N VAL A 185 -3.15 -11.69 16.57
CA VAL A 185 -3.48 -13.04 17.05
C VAL A 185 -2.40 -13.63 17.96
N TYR A 186 -1.14 -13.73 17.52
CA TYR A 186 -0.12 -14.43 18.32
C TYR A 186 0.19 -13.73 19.65
N PRO A 187 0.17 -12.39 19.79
CA PRO A 187 0.35 -11.76 21.10
C PRO A 187 -0.82 -12.10 22.03
N LEU A 188 -2.05 -12.17 21.50
CA LEU A 188 -3.23 -12.46 22.30
C LEU A 188 -3.19 -13.90 22.82
N ILE A 189 -2.84 -14.86 21.94
CA ILE A 189 -2.66 -16.26 22.33
C ILE A 189 -1.60 -16.37 23.43
N ALA A 190 -0.45 -15.70 23.28
CA ALA A 190 0.62 -15.72 24.26
C ALA A 190 0.15 -15.23 25.64
N GLN A 191 -0.58 -14.12 25.71
CA GLN A 191 -1.08 -13.60 26.99
C GLN A 191 -2.20 -14.45 27.60
N LEU A 192 -3.13 -14.98 26.77
CA LEU A 192 -4.16 -15.89 27.25
C LEU A 192 -3.55 -17.16 27.84
N ARG A 193 -2.60 -17.79 27.15
CA ARG A 193 -1.92 -18.99 27.65
C ARG A 193 -1.08 -18.69 28.89
N ALA A 194 -0.28 -17.62 28.88
CA ALA A 194 0.53 -17.23 30.03
C ALA A 194 -0.32 -16.93 31.29
N GLY A 195 -1.44 -16.21 31.15
CA GLY A 195 -2.27 -15.83 32.28
C GLY A 195 -3.28 -16.88 32.76
N THR A 196 -3.57 -17.90 31.95
CA THR A 196 -4.43 -19.02 32.36
C THR A 196 -3.65 -20.28 32.73
N GLY A 197 -2.41 -20.43 32.24
CA GLY A 197 -1.66 -21.68 32.33
C GLY A 197 -2.29 -22.84 31.56
N SER A 198 -3.24 -22.57 30.65
CA SER A 198 -4.02 -23.59 29.96
C SER A 198 -3.55 -23.81 28.52
N ASP A 199 -3.29 -25.07 28.18
CA ASP A 199 -3.03 -25.53 26.81
C ASP A 199 -4.29 -25.94 26.05
N ALA A 200 -5.47 -25.82 26.67
CA ALA A 200 -6.74 -26.11 26.01
C ALA A 200 -6.94 -25.28 24.72
N PRO A 201 -7.79 -25.75 23.78
CA PRO A 201 -8.14 -25.00 22.58
C PRO A 201 -8.83 -23.67 22.92
N ILE A 202 -8.51 -22.62 22.16
CA ILE A 202 -9.15 -21.30 22.28
C ILE A 202 -10.42 -21.33 21.43
N ALA A 203 -11.58 -21.17 22.07
CA ALA A 203 -12.87 -21.21 21.37
C ALA A 203 -13.26 -19.82 20.83
N ILE A 204 -13.67 -19.75 19.56
CA ILE A 204 -14.29 -18.54 18.99
C ILE A 204 -15.77 -18.52 19.40
N ARG A 205 -16.20 -17.49 20.14
CA ARG A 205 -17.58 -17.33 20.62
C ARG A 205 -18.43 -16.44 19.70
N GLY A 206 -17.79 -15.55 18.96
CA GLY A 206 -18.43 -14.73 17.96
C GLY A 206 -17.38 -14.11 17.05
N CYS A 207 -17.71 -13.98 15.76
CA CYS A 207 -16.83 -13.38 14.77
C CYS A 207 -17.66 -12.59 13.76
N SER A 208 -17.23 -11.38 13.45
CA SER A 208 -17.81 -10.51 12.43
C SER A 208 -16.68 -10.00 11.55
N ALA A 209 -16.83 -10.13 10.24
CA ALA A 209 -15.87 -9.70 9.24
C ALA A 209 -16.55 -8.86 8.15
N ARG A 210 -15.78 -7.99 7.50
CA ARG A 210 -16.26 -7.17 6.37
C ARG A 210 -15.28 -7.23 5.20
N ALA A 211 -15.80 -7.11 3.99
CA ALA A 211 -14.99 -7.00 2.76
C ALA A 211 -14.04 -5.78 2.77
N SER A 212 -14.27 -4.80 3.65
CA SER A 212 -13.36 -3.67 3.92
C SER A 212 -12.09 -4.06 4.69
N GLY A 213 -11.94 -5.32 5.09
CA GLY A 213 -10.83 -5.83 5.89
C GLY A 213 -10.97 -5.57 7.39
N ASP A 214 -12.18 -5.25 7.87
CA ASP A 214 -12.48 -5.12 9.29
C ASP A 214 -12.89 -6.48 9.86
N LEU A 215 -12.31 -6.85 11.00
CA LEU A 215 -12.54 -8.10 11.71
C LEU A 215 -12.69 -7.82 13.21
N TYR A 216 -13.69 -8.44 13.81
CA TYR A 216 -13.98 -8.43 15.24
C TYR A 216 -14.27 -9.86 15.69
N ALA A 217 -13.54 -10.39 16.66
CA ALA A 217 -13.76 -11.74 17.16
C ALA A 217 -13.60 -11.85 18.69
N VAL A 218 -14.58 -12.48 19.34
CA VAL A 218 -14.57 -12.79 20.77
C VAL A 218 -14.12 -14.24 20.96
N LEU A 219 -13.13 -14.43 21.82
CA LEU A 219 -12.47 -15.69 22.09
C LEU A 219 -12.63 -16.09 23.56
N GLN A 220 -12.50 -17.37 23.87
CA GLN A 220 -12.54 -17.88 25.23
C GLN A 220 -11.51 -18.98 25.48
N LEU A 221 -10.79 -18.87 26.60
CA LEU A 221 -9.90 -19.91 27.14
C LEU A 221 -10.17 -20.08 28.64
N GLY A 222 -10.86 -21.16 29.00
CA GLY A 222 -11.36 -21.36 30.37
C GLY A 222 -12.28 -20.21 30.80
N SER A 223 -11.96 -19.57 31.92
CA SER A 223 -12.69 -18.39 32.42
C SER A 223 -12.24 -17.07 31.81
N ALA A 224 -11.12 -17.04 31.07
CA ALA A 224 -10.60 -15.82 30.46
C ALA A 224 -11.21 -15.60 29.07
N THR A 225 -11.42 -14.34 28.73
CA THR A 225 -11.96 -13.92 27.44
C THR A 225 -10.89 -13.21 26.61
N GLY A 226 -10.97 -13.34 25.30
CA GLY A 226 -10.12 -12.64 24.35
C GLY A 226 -10.96 -11.79 23.39
N LEU A 227 -10.41 -10.68 22.91
CA LEU A 227 -10.98 -9.88 21.84
C LEU A 227 -9.90 -9.57 20.80
N VAL A 228 -10.13 -9.97 19.55
CA VAL A 228 -9.31 -9.57 18.40
C VAL A 228 -10.08 -8.53 17.61
N LEU A 229 -9.47 -7.36 17.41
CA LEU A 229 -9.99 -6.33 16.51
C LEU A 229 -8.91 -5.93 15.51
N VAL A 230 -9.16 -6.19 14.23
CA VAL A 230 -8.31 -5.77 13.12
C VAL A 230 -9.11 -4.85 12.20
N THR A 231 -8.56 -3.70 11.83
CA THR A 231 -9.23 -2.77 10.91
C THR A 231 -8.24 -2.10 9.96
N LEU A 232 -8.64 -1.94 8.70
CA LEU A 232 -7.90 -1.16 7.71
C LEU A 232 -8.37 0.30 7.62
N ASN A 233 -9.49 0.59 8.28
CA ASN A 233 -10.21 1.85 8.23
C ASN A 233 -10.05 2.66 9.53
N GLY A 234 -9.63 2.03 10.63
CA GLY A 234 -9.36 2.70 11.91
C GLY A 234 -8.23 3.73 11.81
N ARG A 235 -8.46 4.92 12.38
CA ARG A 235 -7.47 5.99 12.52
C ARG A 235 -7.50 6.52 13.96
N PRO A 236 -6.35 6.77 14.61
CA PRO A 236 -4.97 6.61 14.09
C PRO A 236 -4.56 5.14 13.86
N VAL A 237 -3.40 4.94 13.22
CA VAL A 237 -2.76 3.61 13.13
C VAL A 237 -2.22 3.27 14.50
N GLU A 238 -2.71 2.19 15.10
CA GLU A 238 -2.40 1.76 16.45
C GLU A 238 -2.26 0.23 16.50
N GLN A 239 -1.42 -0.23 17.42
CA GLN A 239 -1.31 -1.64 17.78
C GLN A 239 -1.09 -1.71 19.28
N TYR A 240 -2.05 -2.28 20.01
CA TYR A 240 -1.93 -2.43 21.46
C TYR A 240 -2.66 -3.67 21.97
N GLN A 241 -2.29 -4.06 23.19
CA GLN A 241 -3.05 -4.99 24.00
C GLN A 241 -3.54 -4.35 25.29
N GLN A 242 -4.77 -4.63 25.66
CA GLN A 242 -5.33 -4.32 26.97
C GLN A 242 -5.55 -5.64 27.71
N ILE A 243 -4.82 -5.84 28.80
CA ILE A 243 -4.84 -7.04 29.63
C ILE A 243 -5.49 -6.68 30.96
N VAL A 244 -6.54 -7.40 31.35
CA VAL A 244 -7.31 -7.18 32.58
C VAL A 244 -7.28 -8.43 33.43
N SER A 245 -6.95 -8.26 34.71
CA SER A 245 -6.85 -9.31 35.71
C SER A 245 -7.58 -8.89 36.99
N THR A 246 -7.79 -9.82 37.93
CA THR A 246 -8.59 -9.57 39.14
C THR A 246 -8.00 -8.50 40.08
N ASN A 247 -6.72 -8.15 39.94
CA ASN A 247 -6.04 -7.17 40.80
C ASN A 247 -5.19 -6.18 39.98
N GLY A 248 -5.59 -5.88 38.75
CA GLY A 248 -4.95 -4.84 37.94
C GLY A 248 -5.13 -5.02 36.44
N SER A 249 -4.43 -4.16 35.69
CA SER A 249 -4.42 -4.20 34.24
C SER A 249 -3.11 -3.69 33.66
N PHE A 250 -2.81 -4.14 32.43
CA PHE A 250 -1.76 -3.62 31.59
C PHE A 250 -2.34 -3.08 30.28
N ARG A 251 -1.77 -1.99 29.78
CA ARG A 251 -1.91 -1.59 28.39
C ARG A 251 -0.53 -1.58 27.74
N ALA A 252 -0.28 -2.54 26.87
CA ALA A 252 0.96 -2.62 26.09
C ALA A 252 0.73 -2.00 24.70
N ASP A 253 1.41 -0.90 24.41
CA ASP A 253 1.35 -0.21 23.12
C ASP A 253 2.62 -0.51 22.33
N TYR A 254 2.45 -1.19 21.20
CA TYR A 254 3.54 -1.65 20.34
C TYR A 254 3.99 -0.61 19.32
N VAL A 255 3.19 0.45 19.10
CA VAL A 255 3.58 1.56 18.22
C VAL A 255 4.49 2.53 18.98
N THR A 256 4.12 2.87 20.21
CA THR A 256 4.93 3.77 21.05
C THR A 256 5.98 3.05 21.90
N GLY A 257 5.88 1.72 22.01
CA GLY A 257 6.78 0.90 22.82
C GLY A 257 6.60 1.13 24.33
N ASN A 258 5.41 1.52 24.76
CA ASN A 258 5.10 1.87 26.15
C ASN A 258 4.18 0.83 26.81
N VAL A 259 4.30 0.70 28.14
CA VAL A 259 3.39 -0.11 28.97
C VAL A 259 2.82 0.78 30.06
N VAL A 260 1.49 0.82 30.17
CA VAL A 260 0.80 1.42 31.31
C VAL A 260 0.34 0.30 32.23
N ARG A 261 0.82 0.32 33.47
CA ARG A 261 0.44 -0.61 34.53
C ARG A 261 -0.45 0.07 35.56
N LEU A 262 -1.58 -0.56 35.87
CA LEU A 262 -2.46 -0.15 36.97
C LEU A 262 -2.69 -1.33 37.90
N THR A 263 -2.24 -1.22 39.14
CA THR A 263 -2.36 -2.28 40.16
C THR A 263 -3.50 -1.97 41.14
N GLY A 264 -4.11 -3.02 41.68
CA GLY A 264 -5.20 -2.94 42.65
C GLY A 264 -6.57 -3.21 42.03
N PRO A 265 -7.60 -3.43 42.87
CA PRO A 265 -8.96 -3.79 42.42
C PRO A 265 -9.74 -2.62 41.79
N GLY A 266 -9.15 -1.43 41.69
CA GLY A 266 -9.82 -0.25 41.14
C GLY A 266 -10.90 0.35 42.05
N ALA A 267 -10.82 0.13 43.37
CA ALA A 267 -11.74 0.66 44.38
C ALA A 267 -11.01 1.46 45.47
N GLY A 268 -11.76 2.26 46.24
CA GLY A 268 -11.23 3.08 47.34
C GLY A 268 -10.46 4.33 46.90
N LEU A 269 -9.64 4.90 47.78
CA LEU A 269 -8.90 6.15 47.54
C LEU A 269 -7.91 6.07 46.35
N GLY A 270 -7.50 4.87 45.94
CA GLY A 270 -6.58 4.67 44.80
C GLY A 270 -7.14 5.13 43.45
N VAL A 271 -8.46 5.20 43.30
CA VAL A 271 -9.13 5.67 42.08
C VAL A 271 -8.79 7.14 41.80
N LEU A 272 -8.67 7.97 42.85
CA LEU A 272 -8.34 9.39 42.72
C LEU A 272 -6.97 9.63 42.09
N PHE A 273 -6.01 8.73 42.34
CA PHE A 273 -4.64 8.84 41.83
C PHE A 273 -4.39 8.09 40.53
N THR A 274 -5.33 7.24 40.09
CA THR A 274 -5.19 6.41 38.88
C THR A 274 -4.96 7.22 37.60
N PRO A 275 -5.71 8.33 37.34
CA PRO A 275 -5.46 9.18 36.18
C PRO A 275 -4.05 9.77 36.16
N TYR A 276 -3.56 10.23 37.32
CA TYR A 276 -2.22 10.81 37.46
C TYR A 276 -1.12 9.78 37.23
N ARG A 277 -1.27 8.56 37.78
CA ARG A 277 -0.33 7.45 37.53
C ARG A 277 -0.28 7.08 36.05
N ARG A 278 -1.43 7.02 35.38
CA ARG A 278 -1.51 6.75 33.93
C ARG A 278 -0.83 7.85 33.12
N ALA A 279 -1.11 9.12 33.43
CA ALA A 279 -0.49 10.27 32.76
C ALA A 279 1.03 10.26 32.93
N TRP A 280 1.52 10.01 34.14
CA TRP A 280 2.96 9.93 34.43
C TRP A 280 3.67 8.80 33.67
N GLN A 281 3.08 7.60 33.63
CA GLN A 281 3.63 6.48 32.86
C GLN A 281 3.64 6.75 31.36
N THR A 282 2.60 7.41 30.85
CA THR A 282 2.53 7.80 29.44
C THR A 282 3.60 8.84 29.11
N PHE A 283 3.72 9.89 29.91
CA PHE A 283 4.71 10.95 29.74
C PHE A 283 6.14 10.43 29.84
N SER A 284 6.46 9.70 30.92
CA SER A 284 7.80 9.14 31.12
C SER A 284 8.17 8.06 30.11
N GLY A 285 7.19 7.26 29.65
CA GLY A 285 7.36 6.31 28.56
C GLY A 285 7.68 7.00 27.23
N ALA A 286 6.90 8.02 26.87
CA ALA A 286 7.10 8.81 25.65
C ALA A 286 8.46 9.52 25.65
N THR A 287 8.85 10.14 26.77
CA THR A 287 10.15 10.81 26.91
C THR A 287 11.32 9.82 26.75
N ARG A 288 11.23 8.63 27.35
CA ARG A 288 12.24 7.57 27.16
C ARG A 288 12.27 7.03 25.73
N GLY A 289 11.11 6.93 25.07
CA GLY A 289 11.00 6.53 23.67
C GLY A 289 11.67 7.54 22.75
N PHE A 290 11.37 8.82 22.94
CA PHE A 290 11.99 9.92 22.19
C PHE A 290 13.50 9.99 22.41
N ALA A 291 13.97 9.88 23.66
CA ALA A 291 15.41 9.85 23.95
C ALA A 291 16.11 8.68 23.24
N ARG A 292 15.50 7.49 23.19
CA ARG A 292 16.01 6.34 22.42
C ARG A 292 16.03 6.60 20.93
N LEU A 293 15.03 7.30 20.38
CA LEU A 293 14.99 7.65 18.96
C LEU A 293 16.08 8.65 18.57
N VAL A 294 16.34 9.66 19.40
CA VAL A 294 17.28 10.75 19.13
C VAL A 294 18.73 10.35 19.43
N PHE A 295 18.96 9.68 20.57
CA PHE A 295 20.30 9.38 21.08
C PHE A 295 20.68 7.90 20.97
N GLY A 296 19.74 7.01 20.66
CA GLY A 296 20.01 5.57 20.52
C GLY A 296 20.63 5.22 19.17
N ARG A 297 21.47 4.17 19.16
CA ARG A 297 21.92 3.55 17.91
C ARG A 297 20.71 2.92 17.22
N LYS A 298 20.41 3.34 15.98
CA LYS A 298 19.27 2.88 15.17
C LYS A 298 19.21 1.35 15.12
N THR A 299 18.28 0.76 15.86
CA THR A 299 17.81 -0.61 15.66
C THR A 299 16.38 -0.52 15.18
N SER A 300 16.17 -0.72 13.87
CA SER A 300 14.87 -0.44 13.23
C SER A 300 13.77 -1.44 13.62
N TYR A 301 14.12 -2.57 14.24
CA TYR A 301 13.19 -3.63 14.68
C TYR A 301 13.76 -4.39 15.90
N PRO A 302 13.60 -3.88 17.14
CA PRO A 302 14.19 -4.50 18.32
C PRO A 302 13.62 -5.90 18.60
N GLY A 303 12.31 -6.14 18.40
CA GLY A 303 11.74 -7.47 18.55
C GLY A 303 12.28 -8.49 17.54
N LEU A 304 12.56 -8.07 16.30
CA LEU A 304 13.16 -8.94 15.28
C LEU A 304 14.60 -9.33 15.68
N VAL A 305 15.40 -8.38 16.15
CA VAL A 305 16.76 -8.69 16.62
C VAL A 305 16.71 -9.66 17.81
N ALA A 306 15.81 -9.43 18.76
CA ALA A 306 15.67 -10.26 19.96
C ALA A 306 15.21 -11.70 19.66
N ILE A 307 14.23 -11.90 18.77
CA ILE A 307 13.80 -13.26 18.39
C ILE A 307 14.90 -14.01 17.65
N LEU A 308 15.63 -13.34 16.75
CA LEU A 308 16.74 -13.96 16.01
C LEU A 308 17.91 -14.34 16.92
N GLU A 309 18.27 -13.47 17.86
CA GLU A 309 19.31 -13.77 18.84
C GLU A 309 18.97 -15.01 19.68
N ARG A 310 17.74 -15.10 20.18
CA ARG A 310 17.27 -16.28 20.92
C ARG A 310 17.23 -17.53 20.05
N PHE A 311 16.80 -17.41 18.79
CA PHE A 311 16.76 -18.51 17.84
C PHE A 311 18.14 -19.07 17.53
N TYR A 312 19.10 -18.22 17.19
CA TYR A 312 20.47 -18.64 16.89
C TYR A 312 21.16 -19.18 18.13
N SER A 313 20.92 -18.59 19.30
CA SER A 313 21.45 -19.13 20.55
C SER A 313 20.91 -20.53 20.82
N ALA A 314 19.63 -20.81 20.53
CA ALA A 314 19.05 -22.14 20.66
C ALA A 314 19.66 -23.16 19.70
N ILE A 315 19.91 -22.76 18.44
CA ILE A 315 20.62 -23.59 17.45
C ILE A 315 22.00 -23.99 17.96
N VAL A 316 22.80 -23.00 18.39
CA VAL A 316 24.17 -23.23 18.88
C VAL A 316 24.21 -24.09 20.14
N ARG A 317 23.24 -23.93 21.04
CA ARG A 317 23.17 -24.65 22.31
C ARG A 317 22.46 -26.00 22.22
N GLY A 318 21.82 -26.32 21.09
CA GLY A 318 20.94 -27.49 20.97
C GLY A 318 19.75 -27.46 21.92
N SER A 319 19.24 -26.25 22.25
CA SER A 319 18.10 -26.09 23.17
C SER A 319 16.78 -25.86 22.42
N ALA A 320 15.67 -25.82 23.15
CA ALA A 320 14.38 -25.45 22.60
C ALA A 320 14.42 -24.06 21.94
N GLY A 321 13.69 -23.91 20.83
CA GLY A 321 13.54 -22.65 20.13
C GLY A 321 12.79 -21.59 20.93
N PRO A 322 12.80 -20.32 20.49
CA PRO A 322 12.15 -19.22 21.20
C PRO A 322 10.61 -19.29 21.17
N LEU A 323 10.05 -20.11 20.28
CA LEU A 323 8.61 -20.35 20.13
C LEU A 323 8.37 -21.86 20.22
N THR A 324 7.28 -22.25 20.90
CA THR A 324 6.87 -23.65 20.92
C THR A 324 6.16 -24.01 19.60
N PRO A 325 6.28 -25.26 19.10
CA PRO A 325 5.52 -25.71 17.94
C PRO A 325 4.00 -25.48 18.11
N GLN A 326 3.48 -25.76 19.30
CA GLN A 326 2.06 -25.55 19.60
C GLN A 326 1.63 -24.08 19.46
N SER A 327 2.44 -23.12 19.93
CA SER A 327 2.15 -21.70 19.80
C SER A 327 2.05 -21.25 18.34
N ILE A 328 2.89 -21.82 17.46
CA ILE A 328 2.86 -21.55 16.02
C ILE A 328 1.59 -22.17 15.41
N LEU A 329 1.28 -23.43 15.73
CA LEU A 329 0.08 -24.12 15.24
C LEU A 329 -1.22 -23.42 15.65
N ASP A 330 -1.34 -23.02 16.93
CA ASP A 330 -2.51 -22.29 17.43
C ASP A 330 -2.70 -20.95 16.73
N THR A 331 -1.59 -20.25 16.44
CA THR A 331 -1.62 -18.98 15.72
C THR A 331 -2.15 -19.18 14.31
N VAL A 332 -1.63 -20.17 13.59
CA VAL A 332 -2.05 -20.47 12.21
C VAL A 332 -3.51 -20.90 12.18
N ASP A 333 -3.91 -21.80 13.09
CA ASP A 333 -5.29 -22.29 13.20
C ASP A 333 -6.30 -21.15 13.44
N LEU A 334 -6.02 -20.28 14.41
CA LEU A 334 -6.89 -19.15 14.69
C LEU A 334 -6.89 -18.13 13.52
N CYS A 335 -5.75 -17.89 12.87
CA CYS A 335 -5.70 -17.03 11.69
C CYS A 335 -6.45 -17.62 10.49
N GLU A 336 -6.41 -18.95 10.31
CA GLU A 336 -7.14 -19.66 9.26
C GLU A 336 -8.65 -19.54 9.46
N GLN A 337 -9.14 -19.81 10.67
CA GLN A 337 -10.57 -19.70 11.02
C GLN A 337 -11.10 -18.26 10.87
N LEU A 338 -10.36 -17.28 11.38
CA LEU A 338 -10.73 -15.86 11.24
C LEU A 338 -10.58 -15.36 9.80
N GLY A 339 -9.59 -15.87 9.06
CA GLY A 339 -9.38 -15.61 7.65
C GLY A 339 -10.53 -16.13 6.79
N ALA A 340 -11.09 -17.30 7.12
CA ALA A 340 -12.25 -17.85 6.43
C ALA A 340 -13.50 -16.95 6.58
N ALA A 341 -13.67 -16.30 7.73
CA ALA A 341 -14.74 -15.32 7.93
C ALA A 341 -14.55 -14.07 7.04
N LEU A 342 -13.32 -13.58 6.88
CA LEU A 342 -13.01 -12.49 5.95
C LEU A 342 -13.27 -12.89 4.49
N ASP A 343 -12.84 -14.09 4.09
CA ASP A 343 -13.07 -14.60 2.74
C ASP A 343 -14.57 -14.74 2.44
N GLN A 344 -15.37 -15.17 3.43
CA GLN A 344 -16.83 -15.23 3.30
C GLN A 344 -17.44 -13.84 3.12
N ALA A 345 -17.04 -12.87 3.95
CA ALA A 345 -17.54 -11.49 3.84
C ALA A 345 -17.20 -10.85 2.49
N GLU A 346 -16.04 -11.17 1.91
CA GLU A 346 -15.67 -10.74 0.56
C GLU A 346 -16.54 -11.40 -0.52
N ARG A 347 -16.80 -12.70 -0.42
CA ARG A 347 -17.69 -13.40 -1.36
C ARG A 347 -19.10 -12.82 -1.35
N ASP A 348 -19.64 -12.55 -0.16
CA ASP A 348 -20.98 -11.98 0.00
C ASP A 348 -21.06 -10.57 -0.59
N ALA A 349 -20.05 -9.73 -0.34
CA ALA A 349 -19.97 -8.39 -0.92
C ALA A 349 -19.85 -8.42 -2.45
N GLU A 350 -19.10 -9.36 -3.02
CA GLU A 350 -18.98 -9.52 -4.47
C GLU A 350 -20.27 -10.05 -5.11
N ALA A 351 -21.01 -10.92 -4.42
CA ALA A 351 -22.32 -11.39 -4.87
C ALA A 351 -23.33 -10.22 -4.93
N GLU A 352 -23.36 -9.38 -3.89
CA GLU A 352 -24.20 -8.18 -3.85
C GLU A 352 -23.78 -7.17 -4.93
N ALA A 353 -22.48 -6.90 -5.06
CA ALA A 353 -21.96 -6.01 -6.11
C ALA A 353 -22.31 -6.48 -7.51
N ARG A 354 -22.30 -7.80 -7.77
CA ARG A 354 -22.73 -8.38 -9.04
C ARG A 354 -24.20 -8.08 -9.33
N HIS A 355 -25.08 -8.24 -8.33
CA HIS A 355 -26.49 -7.94 -8.46
C HIS A 355 -26.72 -6.44 -8.75
N GLN A 356 -26.09 -5.56 -7.97
CA GLN A 356 -26.15 -4.11 -8.17
C GLN A 356 -25.64 -3.69 -9.55
N LEU A 357 -24.55 -4.29 -10.03
CA LEU A 357 -23.99 -4.03 -11.34
C LEU A 357 -24.95 -4.43 -12.47
N ALA A 358 -25.63 -5.56 -12.33
CA ALA A 358 -26.64 -6.02 -13.28
C ALA A 358 -27.85 -5.07 -13.33
N GLU A 359 -28.34 -4.63 -12.17
CA GLU A 359 -29.44 -3.66 -12.08
C GLU A 359 -29.04 -2.28 -12.62
N ALA A 360 -27.82 -1.81 -12.33
CA ALA A 360 -27.30 -0.59 -12.91
C ALA A 360 -27.19 -0.69 -14.44
N ALA A 361 -26.76 -1.84 -14.97
CA ALA A 361 -26.65 -2.06 -16.40
C ALA A 361 -28.02 -2.02 -17.12
N LYS A 362 -29.10 -2.47 -16.47
CA LYS A 362 -30.47 -2.39 -17.02
C LYS A 362 -31.00 -0.96 -17.14
N ARG A 363 -30.49 -0.02 -16.32
CA ARG A 363 -30.90 1.39 -16.33
C ARG A 363 -30.17 2.21 -17.40
N LEU A 364 -29.10 1.68 -17.97
CA LEU A 364 -28.33 2.32 -19.04
C LEU A 364 -29.08 2.24 -20.37
N PRO A 365 -28.88 3.20 -21.29
CA PRO A 365 -29.42 3.08 -22.63
C PRO A 365 -28.86 1.84 -23.34
N ALA A 366 -29.71 1.25 -24.17
CA ALA A 366 -29.28 0.23 -25.11
C ALA A 366 -28.13 0.76 -25.97
N ARG A 367 -27.24 -0.13 -26.41
CA ARG A 367 -26.14 0.25 -27.29
C ARG A 367 -26.70 0.82 -28.58
N SER A 368 -26.33 2.06 -28.91
CA SER A 368 -26.70 2.68 -30.18
C SER A 368 -25.95 2.01 -31.34
N THR A 369 -26.63 1.83 -32.46
CA THR A 369 -26.02 1.43 -33.74
C THR A 369 -25.19 2.55 -34.37
N ASP A 370 -25.45 3.80 -33.99
CA ASP A 370 -24.77 4.99 -34.53
C ASP A 370 -23.39 5.21 -33.89
N HIS A 371 -23.14 4.55 -32.74
CA HIS A 371 -21.88 4.66 -32.03
C HIS A 371 -20.99 3.42 -32.24
N PRO A 372 -19.69 3.61 -32.52
CA PRO A 372 -18.74 2.49 -32.59
C PRO A 372 -18.58 1.83 -31.22
N LEU A 373 -18.15 0.56 -31.22
CA LEU A 373 -17.58 -0.04 -30.01
C LEU A 373 -16.25 0.66 -29.71
N VAL A 374 -16.13 1.19 -28.48
CA VAL A 374 -14.93 1.83 -27.97
C VAL A 374 -14.07 0.81 -27.25
N LEU A 375 -12.82 0.67 -27.67
CA LEU A 375 -11.79 -0.02 -26.90
C LEU A 375 -11.13 0.97 -25.95
N LEU A 376 -11.22 0.72 -24.65
CA LEU A 376 -10.65 1.56 -23.59
C LEU A 376 -9.50 0.85 -22.89
N THR A 377 -8.29 1.40 -23.00
CA THR A 377 -7.14 0.97 -22.19
C THR A 377 -7.08 1.78 -20.90
N GLY A 378 -6.56 1.19 -19.81
CA GLY A 378 -6.51 1.86 -18.52
C GLY A 378 -7.90 2.08 -17.88
N GLY A 379 -8.92 1.35 -18.33
CA GLY A 379 -10.32 1.44 -17.88
C GLY A 379 -10.57 0.99 -16.44
N THR A 380 -9.56 0.50 -15.72
CA THR A 380 -9.60 0.19 -14.28
C THR A 380 -8.90 1.24 -13.44
N GLY A 381 -8.40 2.32 -14.06
CA GLY A 381 -7.72 3.43 -13.38
C GLY A 381 -8.68 4.53 -12.94
N LEU A 382 -8.12 5.55 -12.29
CA LEU A 382 -8.86 6.72 -11.79
C LEU A 382 -9.69 7.40 -12.88
N LEU A 383 -9.08 7.72 -14.03
CA LEU A 383 -9.78 8.35 -15.15
C LEU A 383 -10.61 7.33 -15.96
N GLY A 384 -10.03 6.16 -16.25
CA GLY A 384 -10.62 5.19 -17.16
C GLY A 384 -11.97 4.65 -16.69
N THR A 385 -12.16 4.48 -15.38
CA THR A 385 -13.44 3.99 -14.83
C THR A 385 -14.56 5.00 -15.10
N THR A 386 -14.29 6.30 -14.88
CA THR A 386 -15.24 7.39 -15.15
C THR A 386 -15.52 7.55 -16.65
N VAL A 387 -14.48 7.43 -17.49
CA VAL A 387 -14.63 7.42 -18.96
C VAL A 387 -15.54 6.28 -19.42
N ALA A 388 -15.35 5.07 -18.90
CA ALA A 388 -16.18 3.91 -19.25
C ALA A 388 -17.65 4.16 -18.87
N GLY A 389 -17.89 4.73 -17.69
CA GLY A 389 -19.22 5.12 -17.23
C GLY A 389 -19.88 6.16 -18.14
N GLU A 390 -19.22 7.29 -18.43
CA GLU A 390 -19.75 8.35 -19.28
C GLU A 390 -20.06 7.86 -20.71
N LEU A 391 -19.17 7.05 -21.30
CA LEU A 391 -19.41 6.46 -22.63
C LEU A 391 -20.64 5.52 -22.62
N ARG A 392 -20.81 4.72 -21.57
CA ARG A 392 -21.98 3.82 -21.45
C ARG A 392 -23.29 4.59 -21.28
N HIS A 393 -23.29 5.69 -20.52
CA HIS A 393 -24.47 6.55 -20.39
C HIS A 393 -24.81 7.28 -21.69
N ALA A 394 -23.82 7.55 -22.54
CA ALA A 394 -24.02 8.08 -23.89
C ALA A 394 -24.38 7.00 -24.94
N GLY A 395 -24.56 5.73 -24.54
CA GLY A 395 -25.01 4.68 -25.46
C GLY A 395 -23.90 3.99 -26.28
N PHE A 396 -22.62 4.31 -26.06
CA PHE A 396 -21.49 3.64 -26.73
C PHE A 396 -21.31 2.22 -26.23
N GLY A 397 -21.01 1.25 -27.09
CA GLY A 397 -20.42 0.00 -26.62
C GLY A 397 -19.04 0.27 -26.03
N VAL A 398 -18.68 -0.33 -24.88
CA VAL A 398 -17.35 -0.15 -24.28
C VAL A 398 -16.74 -1.50 -23.94
N ARG A 399 -15.53 -1.73 -24.45
CA ARG A 399 -14.66 -2.87 -24.14
C ARG A 399 -13.40 -2.36 -23.43
N VAL A 400 -13.19 -2.77 -22.19
CA VAL A 400 -12.02 -2.41 -21.39
C VAL A 400 -10.97 -3.52 -21.45
N LEU A 401 -9.74 -3.14 -21.75
CA LEU A 401 -8.58 -4.02 -21.59
C LEU A 401 -8.01 -3.91 -20.19
N ALA A 402 -7.90 -5.05 -19.53
CA ALA A 402 -7.33 -5.17 -18.20
C ALA A 402 -6.40 -6.39 -18.11
N ARG A 403 -5.34 -6.28 -17.31
CA ARG A 403 -4.41 -7.42 -17.06
C ARG A 403 -5.10 -8.60 -16.36
N ARG A 404 -6.18 -8.31 -15.63
CA ARG A 404 -7.08 -9.27 -14.99
C ARG A 404 -8.49 -8.69 -15.02
N VAL A 405 -9.50 -9.54 -15.15
CA VAL A 405 -10.89 -9.07 -15.04
C VAL A 405 -11.07 -8.49 -13.63
N PRO A 406 -11.50 -7.22 -13.49
CA PRO A 406 -11.72 -6.64 -12.18
C PRO A 406 -12.87 -7.35 -11.47
N ARG A 407 -12.88 -7.25 -10.16
CA ARG A 407 -13.98 -7.69 -9.31
C ARG A 407 -15.27 -6.91 -9.60
N PHE A 408 -16.43 -7.48 -9.31
CA PHE A 408 -17.72 -6.84 -9.62
C PHE A 408 -17.85 -5.48 -8.95
N SER A 409 -17.38 -5.35 -7.71
CA SER A 409 -17.34 -4.07 -6.97
C SER A 409 -16.51 -2.97 -7.63
N ALA A 410 -15.60 -3.32 -8.56
CA ALA A 410 -14.72 -2.39 -9.26
C ALA A 410 -15.05 -2.27 -10.76
N ARG A 411 -16.18 -2.83 -11.22
CA ARG A 411 -16.62 -2.75 -12.62
C ARG A 411 -17.52 -1.56 -12.85
N ALA A 412 -17.40 -0.96 -14.03
CA ALA A 412 -18.41 -0.05 -14.56
C ALA A 412 -19.57 -0.86 -15.17
N ALA A 413 -20.80 -0.38 -14.96
CA ALA A 413 -22.02 -1.04 -15.43
C ALA A 413 -22.09 -1.07 -16.96
N GLY A 414 -22.53 -2.21 -17.53
CA GLY A 414 -22.71 -2.37 -18.96
C GLY A 414 -21.43 -2.36 -19.81
N VAL A 415 -20.26 -2.58 -19.19
CA VAL A 415 -18.95 -2.62 -19.86
C VAL A 415 -18.47 -4.06 -20.03
N GLU A 416 -17.89 -4.37 -21.19
CA GLU A 416 -17.20 -5.64 -21.45
C GLU A 416 -15.75 -5.55 -20.97
N TYR A 417 -15.26 -6.54 -20.22
CA TYR A 417 -13.86 -6.60 -19.78
C TYR A 417 -13.15 -7.77 -20.45
N VAL A 418 -12.05 -7.48 -21.13
CA VAL A 418 -11.22 -8.48 -21.82
C VAL A 418 -9.82 -8.49 -21.24
N VAL A 419 -9.29 -9.69 -21.00
CA VAL A 419 -7.96 -9.88 -20.42
C VAL A 419 -6.90 -9.71 -21.50
N ALA A 420 -5.98 -8.76 -21.30
CA ALA A 420 -4.82 -8.56 -22.15
C ALA A 420 -3.68 -7.89 -21.36
N ASP A 421 -2.44 -8.33 -21.59
CA ASP A 421 -1.25 -7.59 -21.18
C ASP A 421 -0.83 -6.67 -22.32
N LEU A 422 -1.01 -5.36 -22.15
CA LEU A 422 -0.62 -4.37 -23.16
C LEU A 422 0.88 -4.39 -23.45
N ALA A 423 1.71 -4.85 -22.50
CA ALA A 423 3.14 -5.00 -22.71
C ALA A 423 3.50 -6.10 -23.73
N GLN A 424 2.51 -6.85 -24.23
CA GLN A 424 2.65 -7.85 -25.28
C GLN A 424 1.79 -7.45 -26.51
N PRO A 425 2.12 -7.95 -27.72
CA PRO A 425 1.26 -7.78 -28.88
C PRO A 425 -0.17 -8.26 -28.60
N LEU A 426 -1.17 -7.48 -29.04
CA LEU A 426 -2.58 -7.78 -28.80
C LEU A 426 -3.08 -8.88 -29.75
N ASP A 427 -3.87 -9.81 -29.21
CA ASP A 427 -4.63 -10.76 -30.01
C ASP A 427 -5.66 -9.98 -30.87
N PRO A 428 -5.66 -10.15 -32.21
CA PRO A 428 -6.63 -9.51 -33.09
C PRO A 428 -8.09 -9.69 -32.68
N ALA A 429 -8.45 -10.80 -32.03
CA ALA A 429 -9.82 -11.07 -31.58
C ALA A 429 -10.34 -10.01 -30.59
N VAL A 430 -9.43 -9.39 -29.82
CA VAL A 430 -9.74 -8.32 -28.86
C VAL A 430 -10.29 -7.06 -29.57
N LEU A 431 -9.92 -6.86 -30.83
CA LEU A 431 -10.32 -5.72 -31.65
C LEU A 431 -11.60 -5.97 -32.47
N ASN A 432 -12.19 -7.17 -32.40
CA ASN A 432 -13.38 -7.51 -33.16
C ASN A 432 -14.54 -6.55 -32.88
N GLY A 433 -15.00 -5.87 -33.94
CA GLY A 433 -16.10 -4.92 -33.91
C GLY A 433 -15.76 -3.55 -33.29
N VAL A 434 -14.51 -3.33 -32.88
CA VAL A 434 -14.03 -2.02 -32.37
C VAL A 434 -13.94 -1.04 -33.53
N GLY A 435 -14.47 0.17 -33.33
CA GLY A 435 -14.39 1.26 -34.32
C GLY A 435 -13.67 2.51 -33.80
N PHE A 436 -13.32 2.55 -32.52
CA PHE A 436 -12.72 3.71 -31.87
C PHE A 436 -11.85 3.30 -30.67
N ILE A 437 -10.73 3.97 -30.46
CA ILE A 437 -9.81 3.67 -29.35
C ILE A 437 -9.70 4.86 -28.40
N VAL A 438 -9.76 4.59 -27.10
CA VAL A 438 -9.40 5.53 -26.04
C VAL A 438 -8.26 4.92 -25.24
N HIS A 439 -7.06 5.48 -25.39
CA HIS A 439 -5.86 4.97 -24.73
C HIS A 439 -5.51 5.80 -23.48
N CYS A 440 -5.97 5.34 -22.31
CA CYS A 440 -5.63 5.95 -21.02
C CYS A 440 -4.49 5.24 -20.28
N ALA A 441 -4.04 4.07 -20.76
CA ALA A 441 -3.02 3.27 -20.07
C ALA A 441 -1.63 3.94 -20.07
N ALA A 442 -1.02 4.00 -18.89
CA ALA A 442 0.40 4.31 -18.71
C ALA A 442 0.85 3.86 -17.31
N ALA A 443 2.15 3.60 -17.14
CA ALA A 443 2.73 3.47 -15.82
C ALA A 443 2.65 4.79 -15.06
N THR A 444 2.30 4.74 -13.77
CA THR A 444 2.26 5.91 -12.87
C THR A 444 3.31 5.85 -11.75
N ALA A 445 4.06 4.74 -11.69
CA ALA A 445 5.10 4.46 -10.72
C ALA A 445 6.07 3.43 -11.33
N GLY A 446 7.27 3.33 -10.75
CA GLY A 446 8.34 2.48 -11.26
C GLY A 446 9.52 3.28 -11.79
N GLY A 447 10.58 2.57 -12.17
CA GLY A 447 11.75 3.09 -12.84
C GLY A 447 11.58 3.17 -14.36
N GLU A 448 12.66 3.48 -15.07
CA GLU A 448 12.65 3.58 -16.53
C GLU A 448 12.15 2.30 -17.20
N THR A 449 12.59 1.13 -16.73
CA THR A 449 12.22 -0.17 -17.29
C THR A 449 10.72 -0.43 -17.23
N GLU A 450 10.07 -0.17 -16.09
CA GLU A 450 8.61 -0.32 -15.99
C GLU A 450 7.86 0.68 -16.87
N HIS A 451 8.36 1.91 -17.00
CA HIS A 451 7.76 2.92 -17.87
C HIS A 451 7.91 2.59 -19.36
N ARG A 452 9.06 2.05 -19.77
CA ARG A 452 9.29 1.54 -21.13
C ARG A 452 8.31 0.43 -21.47
N ARG A 453 8.26 -0.61 -20.63
CA ARG A 453 7.36 -1.77 -20.82
C ARG A 453 5.88 -1.38 -20.81
N ASN A 454 5.42 -0.67 -19.78
CA ASN A 454 3.99 -0.47 -19.52
C ASN A 454 3.42 0.83 -20.11
N SER A 455 4.25 1.69 -20.71
CA SER A 455 3.79 2.93 -21.36
C SER A 455 4.17 2.94 -22.84
N LEU A 456 5.46 2.81 -23.19
CA LEU A 456 5.91 2.89 -24.58
C LEU A 456 5.50 1.64 -25.37
N ASP A 457 5.92 0.46 -24.92
CA ASP A 457 5.63 -0.80 -25.63
C ASP A 457 4.13 -1.07 -25.65
N ALA A 458 3.45 -0.80 -24.52
CA ALA A 458 2.00 -0.83 -24.43
C ALA A 458 1.29 0.10 -25.43
N THR A 459 1.80 1.32 -25.62
CA THR A 459 1.23 2.26 -26.60
C THR A 459 1.50 1.79 -28.03
N ARG A 460 2.70 1.26 -28.31
CA ARG A 460 3.05 0.69 -29.61
C ARG A 460 2.08 -0.43 -30.01
N HIS A 461 1.94 -1.46 -29.17
CA HIS A 461 1.12 -2.62 -29.46
C HIS A 461 -0.35 -2.27 -29.69
N VAL A 462 -0.89 -1.33 -28.93
CA VAL A 462 -2.29 -0.89 -29.09
C VAL A 462 -2.52 -0.25 -30.46
N PHE A 463 -1.68 0.72 -30.85
CA PHE A 463 -1.90 1.46 -32.10
C PHE A 463 -1.45 0.67 -33.35
N GLU A 464 -0.45 -0.20 -33.25
CA GLU A 464 -0.09 -1.11 -34.34
C GLU A 464 -1.20 -2.13 -34.60
N ALA A 465 -1.73 -2.75 -33.54
CA ALA A 465 -2.85 -3.69 -33.68
C ALA A 465 -4.12 -2.98 -34.20
N ALA A 466 -4.38 -1.75 -33.74
CA ALA A 466 -5.46 -0.92 -34.26
C ALA A 466 -5.35 -0.69 -35.77
N ALA A 467 -4.17 -0.27 -36.23
CA ALA A 467 -3.90 -0.03 -37.64
C ALA A 467 -4.09 -1.31 -38.47
N ALA A 468 -3.57 -2.44 -37.97
CA ALA A 468 -3.72 -3.75 -38.62
C ALA A 468 -5.18 -4.20 -38.72
N ALA A 469 -6.00 -3.90 -37.71
CA ALA A 469 -7.44 -4.18 -37.68
C ALA A 469 -8.29 -3.14 -38.45
N GLY A 470 -7.67 -2.16 -39.11
CA GLY A 470 -8.38 -1.12 -39.87
C GLY A 470 -9.02 -0.02 -39.02
N ILE A 471 -8.72 0.05 -37.72
CA ILE A 471 -9.24 1.06 -36.81
C ILE A 471 -8.41 2.33 -36.95
N ARG A 472 -9.01 3.39 -37.50
CA ARG A 472 -8.28 4.62 -37.84
C ARG A 472 -8.40 5.75 -36.83
N ARG A 473 -9.43 5.76 -35.98
CA ARG A 473 -9.73 6.89 -35.10
C ARG A 473 -9.51 6.54 -33.64
N GLY A 474 -8.93 7.48 -32.89
CA GLY A 474 -8.80 7.32 -31.45
C GLY A 474 -8.27 8.52 -30.70
N ILE A 475 -8.19 8.36 -29.38
CA ILE A 475 -7.72 9.36 -28.43
C ILE A 475 -6.54 8.77 -27.66
N HIS A 476 -5.44 9.53 -27.59
CA HIS A 476 -4.34 9.24 -26.68
C HIS A 476 -4.37 10.20 -25.49
N VAL A 477 -4.44 9.66 -24.27
CA VAL A 477 -4.41 10.48 -23.05
C VAL A 477 -2.98 10.59 -22.53
N SER A 478 -2.40 11.76 -22.74
CA SER A 478 -1.06 12.18 -22.28
C SER A 478 -1.18 12.82 -20.88
N SER A 479 -0.37 13.84 -20.56
CA SER A 479 -0.44 14.62 -19.32
C SER A 479 0.26 15.95 -19.47
N LEU A 480 -0.21 17.05 -18.86
CA LEU A 480 0.51 18.33 -18.89
C LEU A 480 1.92 18.29 -18.28
N ALA A 481 2.23 17.23 -17.53
CA ALA A 481 3.57 17.03 -16.98
C ALA A 481 4.64 16.83 -18.07
N VAL A 482 4.25 16.43 -19.29
CA VAL A 482 5.17 16.20 -20.43
C VAL A 482 5.69 17.49 -21.06
N LEU A 483 5.13 18.65 -20.71
CA LEU A 483 5.55 19.92 -21.29
C LEU A 483 6.83 20.42 -20.64
N LYS A 484 7.67 21.10 -21.43
CA LYS A 484 8.78 21.88 -20.88
C LYS A 484 8.23 22.92 -19.89
N PRO A 485 8.88 23.09 -18.74
CA PRO A 485 8.35 23.97 -17.69
C PRO A 485 8.40 25.44 -18.10
N GLY A 486 7.51 26.26 -17.55
CA GLY A 486 7.30 27.66 -17.99
C GLY A 486 8.54 28.54 -17.88
N HIS A 487 9.47 28.23 -16.98
CA HIS A 487 10.73 28.95 -16.83
C HIS A 487 11.72 28.70 -17.97
N GLU A 488 11.64 27.55 -18.66
CA GLU A 488 12.46 27.24 -19.83
C GLU A 488 11.90 27.87 -21.10
N VAL A 489 10.57 27.99 -21.21
CA VAL A 489 9.87 28.55 -22.38
C VAL A 489 9.43 30.02 -22.19
N ARG A 490 9.74 30.62 -21.03
CA ARG A 490 9.48 32.02 -20.66
C ARG A 490 8.03 32.49 -20.91
N GLY A 491 7.04 31.71 -20.47
CA GLY A 491 5.64 32.07 -20.72
C GLY A 491 4.58 31.20 -20.05
N ILE A 492 3.32 31.50 -20.39
CA ILE A 492 2.15 30.66 -20.10
C ILE A 492 2.19 29.47 -21.06
N LEU A 493 1.99 28.27 -20.54
CA LEU A 493 2.02 27.04 -21.34
C LEU A 493 0.72 26.91 -22.16
N ASP A 494 0.85 26.49 -23.41
CA ASP A 494 -0.25 26.27 -24.37
C ASP A 494 0.01 25.01 -25.22
N GLU A 495 -0.86 24.74 -26.19
CA GLU A 495 -0.83 23.53 -27.02
C GLU A 495 0.48 23.39 -27.81
N ASP A 496 1.09 24.52 -28.19
CA ASP A 496 2.33 24.61 -28.98
C ASP A 496 3.61 24.46 -28.15
N THR A 497 3.47 24.42 -26.83
CA THR A 497 4.60 24.26 -25.92
C THR A 497 5.33 22.92 -26.19
N PRO A 498 6.67 22.93 -26.34
CA PRO A 498 7.44 21.72 -26.62
C PRO A 498 7.36 20.66 -25.51
N LEU A 499 7.50 19.40 -25.93
CA LEU A 499 7.62 18.27 -25.03
C LEU A 499 9.00 18.24 -24.33
N ASP A 500 9.00 17.78 -23.10
CA ASP A 500 10.15 17.50 -22.25
C ASP A 500 10.54 16.02 -22.40
N ALA A 501 11.08 15.67 -23.57
CA ALA A 501 11.39 14.31 -24.00
C ALA A 501 12.91 14.04 -24.09
N GLY A 502 13.30 12.78 -24.23
CA GLY A 502 14.67 12.35 -24.45
C GLY A 502 15.54 12.22 -23.19
N HIS A 503 15.01 12.49 -21.99
CA HIS A 503 15.77 12.37 -20.74
C HIS A 503 14.91 12.12 -19.49
N LEU A 504 15.53 11.54 -18.45
CA LEU A 504 14.89 11.21 -17.17
C LEU A 504 14.97 12.31 -16.09
N ARG A 505 15.36 13.54 -16.43
CA ARG A 505 15.63 14.60 -15.43
C ARG A 505 14.46 14.87 -14.47
N ARG A 506 13.21 14.80 -14.95
CA ARG A 506 11.98 14.99 -14.16
C ARG A 506 11.30 13.67 -13.77
N GLY A 507 12.02 12.57 -13.92
CA GLY A 507 11.63 11.25 -13.50
C GLY A 507 10.99 10.38 -14.61
N PRO A 508 10.88 9.07 -14.35
CA PRO A 508 10.40 8.08 -15.31
C PRO A 508 8.98 8.33 -15.83
N TYR A 509 8.08 8.87 -15.00
CA TYR A 509 6.70 9.17 -15.41
C TYR A 509 6.62 10.24 -16.51
N VAL A 510 7.31 11.37 -16.32
CA VAL A 510 7.30 12.48 -17.29
C VAL A 510 7.89 12.01 -18.61
N TRP A 511 9.06 11.35 -18.54
CA TRP A 511 9.72 10.75 -19.69
C TRP A 511 8.80 9.75 -20.42
N GLY A 512 8.27 8.76 -19.71
CA GLY A 512 7.45 7.71 -20.32
C GLY A 512 6.20 8.24 -21.02
N LYS A 513 5.54 9.26 -20.47
CA LYS A 513 4.40 9.93 -21.11
C LYS A 513 4.82 10.78 -22.32
N ALA A 514 5.93 11.50 -22.24
CA ALA A 514 6.44 12.32 -23.34
C ALA A 514 6.85 11.45 -24.55
N GLU A 515 7.58 10.36 -24.31
CA GLU A 515 7.98 9.41 -25.35
C GLU A 515 6.77 8.68 -25.95
N SER A 516 5.78 8.32 -25.13
CA SER A 516 4.54 7.71 -25.65
C SER A 516 3.79 8.65 -26.57
N GLU A 517 3.75 9.95 -26.25
CA GLU A 517 3.09 10.94 -27.11
C GLU A 517 3.82 11.12 -28.45
N LEU A 518 5.15 11.19 -28.43
CA LEU A 518 5.97 11.23 -29.65
C LEU A 518 5.76 9.99 -30.52
N LEU A 519 5.77 8.81 -29.90
CA LEU A 519 5.53 7.54 -30.58
C LEU A 519 4.15 7.50 -31.24
N VAL A 520 3.10 8.00 -30.57
CA VAL A 520 1.75 8.07 -31.16
C VAL A 520 1.71 8.99 -32.37
N ARG A 521 2.36 10.16 -32.31
CA ARG A 521 2.45 11.09 -33.45
C ARG A 521 3.15 10.44 -34.65
N GLN A 522 4.23 9.71 -34.38
CA GLN A 522 4.95 8.95 -35.40
C GLN A 522 4.06 7.86 -36.03
N LEU A 523 3.46 7.00 -35.20
CA LEU A 523 2.60 5.91 -35.68
C LEU A 523 1.38 6.44 -36.43
N ALA A 524 0.81 7.58 -36.00
CA ALA A 524 -0.31 8.22 -36.68
C ALA A 524 0.04 8.62 -38.12
N ALA A 525 1.23 9.20 -38.32
CA ALA A 525 1.72 9.54 -39.65
C ALA A 525 2.05 8.29 -40.50
N GLU A 526 2.75 7.31 -39.91
CA GLU A 526 3.22 6.11 -40.63
C GLU A 526 2.09 5.13 -40.99
N ARG A 527 1.05 5.05 -40.17
CA ARG A 527 -0.03 4.06 -40.29
C ARG A 527 -1.35 4.68 -40.73
N ASN A 528 -1.37 5.97 -41.06
CA ASN A 528 -2.57 6.73 -41.42
C ASN A 528 -3.67 6.57 -40.36
N LEU A 529 -3.33 6.87 -39.11
CA LEU A 529 -4.28 6.95 -37.99
C LEU A 529 -4.60 8.42 -37.73
N ASP A 530 -5.87 8.73 -37.50
CA ASP A 530 -6.31 10.02 -37.04
C ASP A 530 -6.47 9.96 -35.51
N ILE A 531 -5.46 10.46 -34.78
CA ILE A 531 -5.40 10.40 -33.31
C ILE A 531 -5.48 11.81 -32.72
N ARG A 532 -6.41 12.01 -31.78
CA ARG A 532 -6.48 13.23 -30.96
C ARG A 532 -5.70 13.02 -29.67
N ILE A 533 -4.96 14.03 -29.22
CA ILE A 533 -4.18 13.97 -27.98
C ILE A 533 -4.82 14.88 -26.94
N ILE A 534 -5.13 14.33 -25.76
CA ILE A 534 -5.59 15.11 -24.60
C ILE A 534 -4.52 15.04 -23.52
N ARG A 535 -4.04 16.19 -23.07
CA ARG A 535 -3.08 16.34 -21.96
C ARG A 535 -3.83 16.87 -20.74
N PRO A 536 -4.41 16.00 -19.89
CA PRO A 536 -5.02 16.44 -18.65
C PRO A 536 -3.96 16.99 -17.68
N GLY A 537 -4.36 18.00 -16.91
CA GLY A 537 -3.65 18.44 -15.72
C GLY A 537 -3.68 17.39 -14.60
N PRO A 538 -3.11 17.71 -13.42
CA PRO A 538 -3.21 16.85 -12.26
C PRO A 538 -4.68 16.49 -11.99
N LEU A 539 -4.98 15.19 -12.13
CA LEU A 539 -6.34 14.69 -11.96
C LEU A 539 -6.75 14.80 -10.49
N VAL A 540 -7.95 15.33 -10.27
CA VAL A 540 -8.63 15.36 -8.98
C VAL A 540 -10.00 14.72 -9.16
N ASP A 541 -10.52 14.10 -8.11
CA ASP A 541 -11.88 13.58 -8.10
C ASP A 541 -12.71 14.46 -7.16
N TYR A 542 -13.58 15.29 -7.72
CA TYR A 542 -14.44 16.15 -6.92
C TYR A 542 -15.55 15.38 -6.19
N SER A 543 -15.88 14.15 -6.54
CA SER A 543 -16.82 13.34 -5.75
C SER A 543 -16.13 12.69 -4.54
N ALA A 544 -14.85 12.31 -4.68
CA ALA A 544 -14.03 11.70 -3.65
C ALA A 544 -12.73 12.50 -3.43
N PHE A 545 -12.88 13.75 -3.01
CA PHE A 545 -11.80 14.74 -3.07
C PHE A 545 -10.61 14.43 -2.16
N GLN A 546 -9.48 14.16 -2.80
CA GLN A 546 -8.15 14.15 -2.18
C GLN A 546 -7.38 15.38 -2.66
N PRO A 547 -6.80 16.16 -1.74
CA PRO A 547 -6.13 17.39 -2.12
C PRO A 547 -4.90 17.07 -2.98
N PRO A 548 -4.72 17.75 -4.12
CA PRO A 548 -3.54 17.55 -4.95
C PRO A 548 -2.30 17.94 -4.14
N GLY A 549 -1.20 17.21 -4.29
CA GLY A 549 -0.02 17.43 -3.46
C GLY A 549 0.59 18.83 -3.55
N ARG A 550 0.30 19.55 -4.64
CA ARG A 550 0.69 20.95 -4.83
C ARG A 550 -0.10 21.94 -3.96
N LEU A 551 -1.29 21.56 -3.47
CA LEU A 551 -2.10 22.40 -2.58
C LEU A 551 -1.45 22.54 -1.20
N GLY A 552 -0.95 21.44 -0.64
CA GLY A 552 -0.41 21.40 0.70
C GLY A 552 -0.24 19.98 1.23
N ARG A 553 0.05 19.86 2.53
CA ARG A 553 0.21 18.59 3.25
C ARG A 553 -0.49 18.63 4.60
N GLU A 554 -1.06 17.50 5.00
CA GLU A 554 -1.60 17.28 6.34
C GLU A 554 -0.46 16.96 7.31
N VAL A 555 -0.43 17.64 8.46
CA VAL A 555 0.52 17.48 9.56
C VAL A 555 -0.30 17.38 10.85
N GLY A 556 -0.74 16.16 11.19
CA GLY A 556 -1.71 15.95 12.26
C GLY A 556 -3.04 16.64 11.93
N PRO A 557 -3.66 17.40 12.85
CA PRO A 557 -4.90 18.12 12.59
C PRO A 557 -4.71 19.41 11.77
N LEU A 558 -3.47 19.74 11.37
CA LEU A 558 -3.14 20.96 10.63
C LEU A 558 -2.89 20.64 9.16
N PHE A 559 -3.66 21.23 8.25
CA PHE A 559 -3.34 21.25 6.83
C PHE A 559 -2.52 22.49 6.50
N VAL A 560 -1.26 22.27 6.11
CA VAL A 560 -0.35 23.34 5.67
C VAL A 560 -0.56 23.56 4.17
N ALA A 561 -1.40 24.53 3.83
CA ALA A 561 -1.65 24.97 2.46
C ALA A 561 -0.54 25.91 2.00
N ILE A 562 0.05 25.64 0.83
CA ILE A 562 1.17 26.41 0.31
C ILE A 562 0.69 27.46 -0.70
N GLY A 563 1.23 28.67 -0.66
CA GLY A 563 0.95 29.73 -1.63
C GLY A 563 -0.23 30.63 -1.28
N GLY A 564 -0.59 31.54 -2.20
CA GLY A 564 -1.65 32.51 -1.99
C GLY A 564 -3.05 31.89 -2.09
N ARG A 565 -3.99 32.32 -1.22
CA ARG A 565 -5.39 31.84 -1.20
C ARG A 565 -6.10 31.96 -2.55
N ARG A 566 -5.92 33.08 -3.23
CA ARG A 566 -6.52 33.39 -4.54
C ARG A 566 -5.67 32.89 -5.71
N ALA A 567 -4.51 32.27 -5.46
CA ALA A 567 -3.69 31.77 -6.54
C ALA A 567 -4.41 30.58 -7.20
N PRO A 568 -4.53 30.56 -8.54
CA PRO A 568 -5.11 29.44 -9.25
C PRO A 568 -4.22 28.22 -9.11
N LEU A 569 -4.84 27.03 -9.06
CA LEU A 569 -4.14 25.76 -9.12
C LEU A 569 -4.73 24.93 -10.26
N SER A 570 -3.95 24.80 -11.32
CA SER A 570 -4.31 24.01 -12.50
C SER A 570 -4.48 22.54 -12.13
N VAL A 571 -5.72 22.07 -12.19
CA VAL A 571 -6.16 20.69 -11.96
C VAL A 571 -7.19 20.32 -13.03
N CYS A 572 -7.50 19.05 -13.17
CA CYS A 572 -8.57 18.58 -14.05
C CYS A 572 -9.44 17.59 -13.28
N ASP A 573 -10.74 17.84 -13.19
CA ASP A 573 -11.64 16.88 -12.58
C ASP A 573 -11.79 15.64 -13.48
N VAL A 574 -11.81 14.45 -12.87
CA VAL A 574 -11.97 13.19 -13.60
C VAL A 574 -13.28 13.14 -14.39
N SER A 575 -14.35 13.76 -13.88
CA SER A 575 -15.64 13.84 -14.56
C SER A 575 -15.58 14.81 -15.74
N THR A 576 -14.91 15.95 -15.59
CA THR A 576 -14.65 16.87 -16.71
C THR A 576 -13.84 16.18 -17.81
N ALA A 577 -12.75 15.49 -17.46
CA ALA A 577 -11.96 14.73 -18.43
C ALA A 577 -12.77 13.64 -19.15
N ALA A 578 -13.60 12.90 -18.41
CA ALA A 578 -14.45 11.87 -18.98
C ALA A 578 -15.50 12.43 -19.96
N ARG A 579 -16.14 13.56 -19.62
CA ARG A 579 -17.10 14.24 -20.52
C ARG A 579 -16.44 14.73 -21.80
N VAL A 580 -15.23 15.30 -21.72
CA VAL A 580 -14.47 15.75 -22.90
C VAL A 580 -14.10 14.57 -23.79
N ILE A 581 -13.63 13.46 -23.21
CA ILE A 581 -13.31 12.24 -23.96
C ILE A 581 -14.56 11.67 -24.66
N ARG A 582 -15.70 11.64 -23.97
CA ARG A 582 -17.01 11.26 -24.56
C ARG A 582 -17.36 12.18 -25.73
N SER A 583 -17.27 13.50 -25.56
CA SER A 583 -17.57 14.47 -26.61
C SER A 583 -16.67 14.30 -27.84
N TYR A 584 -15.39 13.96 -27.66
CA TYR A 584 -14.49 13.63 -28.77
C TYR A 584 -14.89 12.33 -29.49
N ALA A 585 -15.44 11.36 -28.78
CA ALA A 585 -15.93 10.12 -29.39
C ALA A 585 -17.24 10.33 -30.17
N GLU A 586 -18.08 11.29 -29.76
CA GLU A 586 -19.33 11.66 -30.43
C GLU A 586 -19.10 12.49 -31.70
N ASP A 587 -18.24 13.50 -31.63
CA ASP A 587 -17.93 14.38 -32.76
C ASP A 587 -16.41 14.56 -32.94
N PHE A 588 -15.81 13.48 -33.43
CA PHE A 588 -14.36 13.38 -33.62
C PHE A 588 -13.80 14.34 -34.67
N ALA A 589 -14.60 14.66 -35.69
CA ALA A 589 -14.16 15.51 -36.81
C ALA A 589 -13.98 16.96 -36.37
N ALA A 590 -14.86 17.44 -35.49
CA ALA A 590 -14.79 18.80 -34.96
C ALA A 590 -14.00 18.91 -33.65
N ALA A 591 -13.43 17.81 -33.15
CA ALA A 591 -12.57 17.82 -31.96
C ALA A 591 -11.15 18.32 -32.32
N PRO A 592 -10.55 19.25 -31.55
CA PRO A 592 -9.24 19.76 -31.86
C PRO A 592 -8.16 18.67 -31.72
N PRO A 593 -7.12 18.68 -32.58
CA PRO A 593 -6.11 17.61 -32.65
C PRO A 593 -5.33 17.42 -31.36
N LEU A 594 -5.13 18.51 -30.61
CA LEU A 594 -4.38 18.55 -29.37
C LEU A 594 -5.10 19.46 -28.38
N LEU A 595 -5.22 19.00 -27.14
CA LEU A 595 -5.87 19.76 -26.06
C LEU A 595 -5.09 19.67 -24.76
N ASN A 596 -4.73 20.82 -24.20
CA ASN A 596 -4.29 20.93 -22.81
C ASN A 596 -5.52 21.09 -21.91
N LEU A 597 -5.88 20.03 -21.18
CA LEU A 597 -7.14 19.99 -20.42
C LEU A 597 -6.92 20.29 -18.93
N VAL A 598 -7.45 21.43 -18.49
CA VAL A 598 -7.58 21.82 -17.08
C VAL A 598 -8.97 22.39 -16.85
N GLU A 599 -9.40 22.45 -15.59
CA GLU A 599 -10.59 23.22 -15.22
C GLU A 599 -10.45 24.67 -15.69
N ALA A 600 -11.52 25.19 -16.29
CA ALA A 600 -11.57 26.52 -16.86
C ALA A 600 -12.87 27.23 -16.43
N PRO A 601 -12.78 28.30 -15.60
CA PRO A 601 -11.55 28.84 -15.00
C PRO A 601 -10.91 27.87 -13.98
N PRO A 602 -9.58 27.95 -13.78
CA PRO A 602 -8.90 27.09 -12.82
C PRO A 602 -9.32 27.43 -11.38
N PRO A 603 -9.56 26.44 -10.51
CA PRO A 603 -9.97 26.69 -9.14
C PRO A 603 -8.84 27.36 -8.36
N THR A 604 -9.22 28.20 -7.42
CA THR A 604 -8.30 28.80 -6.47
C THR A 604 -7.87 27.78 -5.41
N ARG A 605 -6.69 27.98 -4.83
CA ARG A 605 -6.25 27.18 -3.68
C ARG A 605 -7.25 27.24 -2.52
N ARG A 606 -7.93 28.38 -2.31
CA ARG A 606 -8.98 28.51 -1.29
C ARG A 606 -10.17 27.60 -1.57
N GLU A 607 -10.65 27.54 -2.80
CA GLU A 607 -11.79 26.67 -3.16
C GLU A 607 -11.46 25.20 -2.93
N LEU A 608 -10.27 24.75 -3.33
CA LEU A 608 -9.80 23.39 -3.08
C LEU A 608 -9.63 23.10 -1.58
N ALA A 609 -9.12 24.06 -0.81
CA ALA A 609 -9.01 23.95 0.64
C ALA A 609 -10.38 23.88 1.32
N MET A 610 -11.35 24.68 0.88
CA MET A 610 -12.73 24.65 1.38
C MET A 610 -13.39 23.30 1.08
N ARG A 611 -13.18 22.75 -0.12
CA ARG A 611 -13.63 21.40 -0.48
C ARG A 611 -13.07 20.34 0.47
N LEU A 612 -11.78 20.42 0.78
CA LEU A 612 -11.17 19.53 1.78
C LEU A 612 -11.79 19.73 3.16
N HIS A 613 -12.00 20.98 3.59
CA HIS A 613 -12.60 21.28 4.89
C HIS A 613 -14.03 20.76 5.03
N THR A 614 -14.84 20.80 3.96
CA THR A 614 -16.19 20.21 3.95
C THR A 614 -16.15 18.70 4.21
N LEU A 615 -15.14 17.99 3.67
CA LEU A 615 -14.96 16.55 3.91
C LEU A 615 -14.26 16.23 5.23
N ARG A 616 -13.43 17.16 5.71
CA ARG A 616 -12.59 17.02 6.90
C ARG A 616 -12.70 18.29 7.76
N PRO A 617 -13.84 18.49 8.44
CA PRO A 617 -14.07 19.68 9.28
C PRO A 617 -13.13 19.72 10.50
N ASP A 618 -12.51 18.59 10.84
CA ASP A 618 -11.48 18.45 11.87
C ASP A 618 -10.15 19.14 11.51
N LEU A 619 -9.90 19.44 10.23
CA LEU A 619 -8.66 20.06 9.80
C LEU A 619 -8.67 21.59 10.01
N SER A 620 -7.65 22.06 10.72
CA SER A 620 -7.28 23.48 10.76
C SER A 620 -6.37 23.82 9.59
N PHE A 621 -6.48 25.03 9.03
CA PHE A 621 -5.68 25.44 7.86
C PHE A 621 -4.63 26.49 8.21
N LEU A 622 -3.36 26.17 7.97
CA LEU A 622 -2.25 27.12 7.98
C LEU A 622 -1.84 27.44 6.55
N TRP A 623 -1.86 28.74 6.20
CA TRP A 623 -1.42 29.21 4.88
C TRP A 623 0.05 29.63 4.94
N PHE A 624 0.90 28.89 4.25
CA PHE A 624 2.33 29.14 4.22
C PHE A 624 2.74 29.84 2.91
N PRO A 625 3.36 31.03 2.96
CA PRO A 625 3.75 31.77 1.76
C PRO A 625 4.77 31.00 0.91
N ALA A 626 4.53 30.91 -0.40
CA ALA A 626 5.42 30.17 -1.31
C ALA A 626 6.84 30.76 -1.39
N TRP A 627 6.99 32.08 -1.27
CA TRP A 627 8.30 32.74 -1.31
C TRP A 627 9.18 32.35 -0.11
N LEU A 628 8.57 32.02 1.04
CA LEU A 628 9.32 31.57 2.21
C LEU A 628 9.84 30.14 2.00
N LEU A 629 9.09 29.26 1.32
CA LEU A 629 9.60 27.95 0.91
C LEU A 629 10.76 28.06 -0.09
N TRP A 630 10.71 29.04 -0.99
CA TRP A 630 11.81 29.29 -1.93
C TRP A 630 13.11 29.63 -1.20
N LEU A 631 13.06 30.53 -0.22
CA LEU A 631 14.20 30.85 0.65
C LEU A 631 14.72 29.64 1.43
N LEU A 632 13.80 28.80 1.93
CA LEU A 632 14.12 27.62 2.72
C LEU A 632 14.63 26.43 1.87
N SER A 633 14.36 26.40 0.56
CA SER A 633 14.69 25.25 -0.31
C SER A 633 16.20 24.96 -0.35
N GLY A 634 17.04 25.98 -0.45
CA GLY A 634 18.51 25.83 -0.44
C GLY A 634 19.03 25.17 0.86
N PRO A 635 18.75 25.76 2.03
CA PRO A 635 19.10 25.17 3.33
C PRO A 635 18.55 23.76 3.54
N LEU A 636 17.30 23.49 3.15
CA LEU A 636 16.70 22.15 3.27
C LEU A 636 17.38 21.12 2.37
N LYS A 637 17.81 21.48 1.14
CA LYS A 637 18.58 20.58 0.28
C LYS A 637 19.93 20.24 0.89
N LEU A 638 20.60 21.22 1.51
CA LEU A 638 21.86 21.01 2.21
C LEU A 638 21.67 20.08 3.41
N LEU A 639 20.64 20.30 4.23
CA LEU A 639 20.28 19.44 5.35
C LEU A 639 19.96 18.01 4.89
N GLN A 640 19.22 17.84 3.79
CA GLN A 640 18.94 16.52 3.21
C GLN A 640 20.22 15.78 2.78
N ARG A 641 21.21 16.50 2.26
CA ARG A 641 22.51 15.89 1.92
C ARG A 641 23.31 15.50 3.15
N LEU A 642 23.35 16.38 4.16
CA LEU A 642 24.18 16.20 5.36
C LEU A 642 23.58 15.22 6.37
N ALA A 643 22.28 15.33 6.68
CA ALA A 643 21.62 14.56 7.75
C ALA A 643 20.96 13.26 7.24
N LEU A 644 20.53 13.22 5.98
CA LEU A 644 19.80 12.07 5.41
C LEU A 644 20.61 11.30 4.36
N GLY A 645 21.82 11.76 4.01
CA GLY A 645 22.68 11.12 3.01
C GLY A 645 22.04 11.05 1.62
N SER A 646 21.10 11.93 1.31
CA SER A 646 20.33 11.87 0.07
C SER A 646 21.19 12.25 -1.14
N LYS A 647 21.35 11.32 -2.08
CA LYS A 647 22.07 11.53 -3.36
C LYS A 647 21.32 12.47 -4.32
N ALA A 648 20.02 12.65 -4.14
CA ALA A 648 19.16 13.54 -4.93
C ALA A 648 18.20 14.31 -4.00
N PRO A 649 18.61 15.45 -3.42
CA PRO A 649 17.75 16.20 -2.51
C PRO A 649 16.56 16.79 -3.25
N VAL A 650 15.38 16.70 -2.62
CA VAL A 650 14.12 17.17 -3.19
C VAL A 650 14.06 18.70 -3.08
N ASP A 651 13.75 19.35 -4.19
CA ASP A 651 13.38 20.77 -4.18
C ASP A 651 11.95 20.94 -3.65
N VAL A 652 11.87 21.34 -2.39
CA VAL A 652 10.59 21.51 -1.69
C VAL A 652 9.74 22.60 -2.36
N TYR A 653 10.36 23.67 -2.88
CA TYR A 653 9.62 24.73 -3.57
C TYR A 653 9.03 24.23 -4.90
N ALA A 654 9.84 23.54 -5.71
CA ALA A 654 9.38 22.98 -6.98
C ALA A 654 8.24 21.96 -6.80
N ALA A 655 8.19 21.26 -5.67
CA ALA A 655 7.13 20.30 -5.36
C ALA A 655 5.73 20.96 -5.19
N PHE A 656 5.66 22.25 -4.85
CA PHE A 656 4.41 22.99 -4.65
C PHE A 656 4.16 24.09 -5.70
N ALA A 657 5.17 24.41 -6.51
CA ALA A 657 5.03 25.32 -7.63
C ALA A 657 4.00 24.78 -8.64
N SER A 658 3.19 25.69 -9.18
CA SER A 658 2.15 25.38 -10.15
C SER A 658 2.37 26.19 -11.41
N GLU A 659 2.45 25.50 -12.54
CA GLU A 659 2.52 26.11 -13.86
C GLU A 659 1.18 26.75 -14.24
N ARG A 660 1.25 27.81 -15.06
CA ARG A 660 0.08 28.46 -15.65
C ARG A 660 -0.13 27.97 -17.07
N TYR A 661 -1.37 27.65 -17.40
CA TYR A 661 -1.77 27.17 -18.71
C TYR A 661 -2.80 28.13 -19.31
N ARG A 662 -2.76 28.31 -20.63
CA ARG A 662 -3.84 28.97 -21.37
C ARG A 662 -5.07 28.07 -21.32
N THR A 663 -6.24 28.61 -21.04
CA THR A 663 -7.47 27.81 -20.79
C THR A 663 -8.58 28.07 -21.81
N ASP A 664 -8.35 28.89 -22.83
CA ASP A 664 -9.38 29.30 -23.79
C ASP A 664 -9.95 28.11 -24.57
N LEU A 665 -9.07 27.27 -25.12
CA LEU A 665 -9.48 26.06 -25.84
C LEU A 665 -10.14 25.04 -24.91
N ALA A 666 -9.59 24.84 -23.69
CA ALA A 666 -10.19 23.98 -22.69
C ALA A 666 -11.60 24.43 -22.31
N ALA A 667 -11.83 25.74 -22.10
CA ALA A 667 -13.14 26.29 -21.81
C ALA A 667 -14.16 26.01 -22.92
N GLN A 668 -13.76 26.22 -24.19
CA GLN A 668 -14.62 25.95 -25.35
C GLN A 668 -15.00 24.47 -25.45
N VAL A 669 -14.01 23.57 -25.31
CA VAL A 669 -14.24 22.12 -25.38
C VAL A 669 -15.07 21.62 -24.20
N ILE A 670 -14.82 22.10 -22.98
CA ILE A 670 -15.60 21.73 -21.79
C ILE A 670 -17.06 22.19 -21.94
N ALA A 671 -17.29 23.41 -22.43
CA ALA A 671 -18.64 23.92 -22.66
C ALA A 671 -19.39 23.07 -23.69
N ARG A 672 -18.72 22.70 -24.79
CA ARG A 672 -19.27 21.80 -25.82
C ARG A 672 -19.58 20.41 -25.27
N ALA A 673 -18.77 19.91 -24.36
CA ALA A 673 -18.97 18.60 -23.75
C ALA A 673 -20.22 18.51 -22.86
N GLY A 674 -20.91 19.63 -22.58
CA GLY A 674 -22.18 19.63 -21.84
C GLY A 674 -22.08 19.09 -20.40
N PRO A 675 -23.17 19.11 -19.61
CA PRO A 675 -23.19 18.52 -18.26
C PRO A 675 -23.01 16.99 -18.30
N SER A 676 -22.71 16.38 -17.13
CA SER A 676 -22.61 14.91 -17.05
C SER A 676 -23.99 14.29 -17.26
N SER A 677 -24.03 13.24 -18.09
CA SER A 677 -25.22 12.40 -18.32
C SER A 677 -25.73 11.69 -17.06
N SER A 678 -24.89 11.57 -16.02
CA SER A 678 -25.24 11.00 -14.72
C SER A 678 -25.84 12.03 -13.73
N ALA A 679 -25.50 13.32 -13.89
CA ALA A 679 -25.91 14.39 -12.98
C ALA A 679 -27.38 14.81 -13.18
N GLU A 680 -27.91 14.71 -14.41
CA GLU A 680 -29.32 15.03 -14.72
C GLU A 680 -30.33 14.16 -13.94
N ARG A 681 -29.92 13.02 -13.37
CA ARG A 681 -30.79 12.19 -12.51
C ARG A 681 -30.52 12.30 -11.01
N ALA A 682 -29.34 12.76 -10.60
CA ALA A 682 -29.03 12.93 -9.17
C ALA A 682 -29.67 14.21 -8.59
N ASP A 683 -29.75 15.28 -9.39
CA ASP A 683 -30.36 16.55 -8.95
C ASP A 683 -31.87 16.43 -8.71
N ALA A 684 -32.57 15.50 -9.39
CA ALA A 684 -33.97 15.20 -9.13
C ALA A 684 -34.23 14.55 -7.75
N THR A 685 -33.17 14.10 -7.06
CA THR A 685 -33.25 13.50 -5.72
C THR A 685 -32.69 14.38 -4.60
N GLN A 686 -32.05 15.52 -4.90
CA GLN A 686 -31.36 16.37 -3.91
C GLN A 686 -31.87 17.82 -3.79
N THR A 687 -32.96 18.21 -4.47
CA THR A 687 -33.62 19.53 -4.30
C THR A 687 -34.38 19.68 -2.96
N GLY A 688 -33.75 19.31 -1.84
CA GLY A 688 -34.37 19.33 -0.52
C GLY A 688 -33.39 19.58 0.62
N SER A 689 -32.42 20.50 0.49
CA SER A 689 -31.75 21.10 1.67
C SER A 689 -30.85 22.29 1.28
N THR A 690 -31.46 23.46 1.10
CA THR A 690 -30.74 24.74 1.04
C THR A 690 -30.40 25.24 2.45
N ALA A 691 -29.12 25.32 2.80
CA ALA A 691 -28.63 26.20 3.87
C ALA A 691 -27.14 26.51 3.70
N ALA A 692 -26.81 27.48 2.84
CA ALA A 692 -25.52 28.16 2.84
C ALA A 692 -25.75 29.62 3.20
N ARG A 693 -25.40 30.03 4.43
CA ARG A 693 -25.21 31.45 4.75
C ARG A 693 -24.20 31.63 5.90
N ARG A 694 -23.26 32.54 5.60
CA ARG A 694 -22.29 33.23 6.47
C ARG A 694 -21.04 32.43 6.86
N LEU A 695 -19.88 32.95 6.47
CA LEU A 695 -18.83 33.46 7.36
C LEU A 695 -17.80 34.22 6.49
N GLY A 696 -17.53 35.47 6.89
CA GLY A 696 -16.57 36.39 6.26
C GLY A 696 -15.11 36.06 6.57
#